data_AF-A0A0P6J0G2-F1
#
_entry.id   AF-A0A0P6J0G2-F1
#
_cell.length_a   1.000
_cell.length_b   1.000
_cell.length_c   1.000
_cell.angle_alpha   90.00
_cell.angle_beta   90.00
_cell.angle_gamma   90.00
#
_symmetry.space_group_name_H-M   'P 1'
#
loop_
_entity.id
_entity.type
_entity.pdbx_description
1 polymer ?
#
loop_
_entity_poly.entity_id
_entity_poly.type
_entity_poly.pdbx_seq_one_letter_code
_entity_poly.pdbx_strand_id
1 'polypeptide(L)'
;MAPSAVSVLLVAAERNQWQRLRSLLLPPREWTWKQRNMKYTTTTGRNITKVLIANRGEIACRVIRTAKKMGLQSVAVYSDADRNSMHVTMADEAYSIGPAPSQQSYLSMEKIVQVAKISAAQAIHPGYGFLSENMEFAELCKQEGIIFIGPPSSAIRDMGIKSTSKSIMAAAGVPVVDGYHGEDQSDQCLRRQAGRIGYPIMIKAVRGGGGKGMRIARSEKEFQEQLESARREAKKSFNDDAVLIEKFVDTPRHVEVQVFGDHHGNAVYLFERDCSVQRRHQKVIEEAPAPGIKPEVRRKLGEAAVRAAKAVNYVGAGTVEFIMDSQHNFYFMEMNTRLQVEHPVTEMVTGTDLVEWQLRIAAGEKIPLSQEEIPLQGHAFEARIYAEDPNNNFMPGAGPLVHLSTPLADHSTRIETGVRQGDDVSVHYDPMIAKLVVWAADRQAALTKLRHSLRQFNIVGLCTNIDFLLHLSAHPAFEAGAVHTDFIPQHHEDLLPRRRAAAKEYLCQAALSLILQEKAMTDAFSLQTQDPFSPFSFSSGRRLNICYTRNLTLRDGKNNVVVAVTYNQDGSYSMKIQDETFQVLGALHSEGDCTYLRSSVNGVLRRAKLVTLENTVHLFSMEESIEIAIPVPKYLSSVSSEGIQGGTIAPMTGTIEKVLVKAGDKVKAGDSLMVMIAMKMEHTIKAPRDGTIKTVFYTEGSQADRHSRLVEFEEEEHDRKESE
;
A
#
# COMPACT_ATOMS: atom_id res chain seq x y z
N MET A 1 -39.84 -10.44 -9.58
CA MET A 1 -39.97 -11.81 -10.14
C MET A 1 -39.91 -11.68 -11.67
N ALA A 2 -39.09 -12.37 -12.45
CA ALA A 2 -38.10 -13.41 -12.24
C ALA A 2 -36.79 -13.00 -12.98
N PRO A 3 -35.60 -13.23 -12.41
CA PRO A 3 -34.36 -13.07 -13.16
C PRO A 3 -34.24 -14.21 -14.19
N SER A 4 -33.70 -13.91 -15.38
CA SER A 4 -33.49 -14.87 -16.45
C SER A 4 -32.74 -16.10 -15.96
N ALA A 5 -33.37 -17.26 -16.05
CA ALA A 5 -32.95 -18.53 -15.46
C ALA A 5 -31.60 -19.09 -15.94
N VAL A 6 -30.92 -18.47 -16.91
CA VAL A 6 -29.69 -19.01 -17.50
C VAL A 6 -28.41 -18.51 -16.80
N SER A 7 -28.40 -17.29 -16.25
CA SER A 7 -27.22 -16.75 -15.54
C SER A 7 -27.05 -17.33 -14.13
N VAL A 8 -28.13 -17.88 -13.55
CA VAL A 8 -28.10 -18.58 -12.27
C VAL A 8 -27.63 -20.03 -12.45
N LEU A 9 -27.86 -20.66 -13.60
CA LEU A 9 -27.55 -22.08 -13.82
C LEU A 9 -26.06 -22.36 -14.09
N LEU A 10 -25.32 -21.45 -14.75
CA LEU A 10 -23.88 -21.62 -14.97
C LEU A 10 -23.05 -21.32 -13.70
N VAL A 11 -23.43 -20.32 -12.91
CA VAL A 11 -22.78 -20.00 -11.63
C VAL A 11 -23.17 -20.99 -10.53
N ALA A 12 -24.38 -21.57 -10.59
CA ALA A 12 -24.81 -22.63 -9.66
C ALA A 12 -24.25 -24.01 -10.01
N ALA A 13 -23.93 -24.31 -11.27
CA ALA A 13 -23.34 -25.59 -11.68
C ALA A 13 -21.88 -25.72 -11.21
N GLU A 14 -21.09 -24.65 -11.22
CA GLU A 14 -19.71 -24.67 -10.66
C GLU A 14 -19.70 -24.56 -9.13
N ARG A 15 -20.66 -23.85 -8.51
CA ARG A 15 -20.79 -23.81 -7.04
C ARG A 15 -21.27 -25.13 -6.43
N ASN A 16 -22.08 -25.93 -7.13
CA ASN A 16 -22.63 -27.19 -6.60
C ASN A 16 -21.65 -28.37 -6.59
N GLN A 17 -20.55 -28.33 -7.35
CA GLN A 17 -19.49 -29.34 -7.20
C GLN A 17 -18.67 -29.14 -5.90
N TRP A 18 -18.61 -27.92 -5.36
CA TRP A 18 -17.88 -27.62 -4.13
C TRP A 18 -18.71 -27.75 -2.84
N GLN A 19 -20.05 -27.84 -2.93
CA GLN A 19 -20.92 -27.98 -1.75
C GLN A 19 -21.28 -29.43 -1.38
N ARG A 20 -21.13 -30.42 -2.27
CA ARG A 20 -21.48 -31.83 -1.97
C ARG A 20 -20.37 -32.69 -1.34
N LEU A 21 -19.22 -32.12 -1.02
CA LEU A 21 -18.16 -32.79 -0.24
C LEU A 21 -18.04 -32.27 1.20
N ARG A 22 -19.03 -31.51 1.68
CA ARG A 22 -19.05 -30.91 3.04
C ARG A 22 -19.81 -31.69 4.11
N SER A 23 -20.28 -32.91 3.85
CA SER A 23 -21.11 -33.68 4.81
C SER A 23 -20.43 -34.90 5.46
N LEU A 24 -19.10 -34.91 5.55
CA LEU A 24 -18.36 -35.87 6.39
C LEU A 24 -17.38 -35.13 7.30
N LEU A 25 -17.86 -34.12 8.03
CA LEU A 25 -17.11 -33.50 9.12
C LEU A 25 -17.33 -34.33 10.39
N LEU A 26 -16.31 -35.10 10.75
CA LEU A 26 -16.17 -35.70 12.09
C LEU A 26 -16.10 -34.59 13.16
N PRO A 27 -16.59 -34.82 14.38
CA PRO A 27 -16.58 -33.80 15.44
C PRO A 27 -15.15 -33.40 15.83
N PRO A 28 -14.96 -32.19 16.40
CA PRO A 28 -13.66 -31.71 16.82
C PRO A 28 -13.10 -32.65 17.90
N ARG A 29 -12.00 -33.33 17.59
CA ARG A 29 -11.22 -34.06 18.60
C ARG A 29 -10.58 -33.03 19.53
N GLU A 30 -10.79 -33.15 20.82
CA GLU A 30 -9.88 -32.59 21.82
C GLU A 30 -8.58 -33.40 21.78
N TRP A 31 -7.48 -32.77 21.36
CA TRP A 31 -6.17 -33.41 21.38
C TRP A 31 -5.47 -33.01 22.68
N THR A 32 -5.22 -34.01 23.52
CA THR A 32 -4.30 -33.89 24.65
C THR A 32 -2.87 -34.01 24.11
N TRP A 33 -2.12 -32.91 24.17
CA TRP A 33 -0.80 -32.80 23.54
C TRP A 33 0.31 -33.26 24.50
N LYS A 34 1.06 -34.31 24.12
CA LYS A 34 2.30 -34.69 24.80
C LYS A 34 3.45 -33.78 24.37
N GLN A 35 4.05 -33.06 25.32
CA GLN A 35 5.32 -32.34 25.14
C GLN A 35 6.41 -33.31 24.67
N ARG A 36 7.03 -33.03 23.52
CA ARG A 36 8.32 -33.63 23.14
C ARG A 36 9.42 -32.61 23.45
N ASN A 37 10.22 -32.89 24.48
CA ASN A 37 11.45 -32.16 24.75
C ASN A 37 12.56 -32.68 23.83
N MET A 38 13.03 -31.85 22.90
CA MET A 38 14.28 -32.10 22.18
C MET A 38 15.43 -31.34 22.83
N LYS A 39 16.53 -32.05 23.10
CA LYS A 39 17.80 -31.46 23.54
C LYS A 39 18.62 -31.09 22.30
N TYR A 40 18.97 -29.82 22.16
CA TYR A 40 19.87 -29.34 21.12
C TYR A 40 21.32 -29.70 21.48
N THR A 41 21.97 -30.52 20.65
CA THR A 41 23.40 -30.82 20.75
C THR A 41 24.23 -29.74 20.06
N THR A 42 25.23 -29.24 20.77
CA THR A 42 26.17 -28.20 20.36
C THR A 42 27.13 -28.68 19.26
N THR A 43 26.93 -28.19 18.04
CA THR A 43 27.97 -28.15 16.99
C THR A 43 28.23 -26.67 16.70
N THR A 44 29.47 -26.29 16.39
CA THR A 44 29.86 -24.91 16.10
C THR A 44 29.16 -24.41 14.83
N GLY A 45 28.05 -23.70 15.02
CA GLY A 45 27.14 -23.17 14.01
C GLY A 45 25.69 -23.40 14.45
N ARG A 46 24.85 -22.37 14.48
CA ARG A 46 23.42 -22.56 14.78
C ARG A 46 22.75 -23.06 13.50
N ASN A 47 22.52 -24.36 13.40
CA ASN A 47 21.94 -24.94 12.18
C ASN A 47 20.46 -24.53 12.02
N ILE A 48 20.19 -23.60 11.10
CA ILE A 48 18.85 -23.20 10.70
C ILE A 48 18.44 -24.09 9.53
N THR A 49 17.45 -24.95 9.74
CA THR A 49 16.87 -25.80 8.67
C THR A 49 15.39 -25.49 8.45
N LYS A 50 14.72 -24.94 9.45
CA LYS A 50 13.33 -24.51 9.42
C LYS A 50 13.17 -23.14 10.07
N VAL A 51 12.55 -22.22 9.34
CA VAL A 51 12.29 -20.83 9.76
C VAL A 51 10.80 -20.54 9.81
N LEU A 52 10.36 -19.96 10.92
CA LEU A 52 9.02 -19.39 11.04
C LEU A 52 9.04 -17.93 10.63
N ILE A 53 8.09 -17.54 9.79
CA ILE A 53 7.93 -16.15 9.35
C ILE A 53 6.81 -15.53 10.16
N ALA A 54 7.15 -14.67 11.11
CA ALA A 54 6.20 -14.00 12.01
C ALA A 54 5.61 -12.73 11.37
N ASN A 55 5.12 -12.85 10.13
CA ASN A 55 4.57 -11.76 9.34
C ASN A 55 3.60 -12.28 8.27
N ARG A 56 3.04 -11.37 7.47
CA ARG A 56 2.06 -11.65 6.41
C ARG A 56 2.37 -10.90 5.12
N GLY A 57 1.53 -11.10 4.11
CA GLY A 57 1.55 -10.30 2.89
C GLY A 57 2.86 -10.45 2.11
N GLU A 58 3.27 -9.38 1.42
CA GLU A 58 4.41 -9.45 0.48
C GLU A 58 5.71 -9.85 1.18
N ILE A 59 5.98 -9.33 2.38
CA ILE A 59 7.22 -9.62 3.09
C ILE A 59 7.32 -11.08 3.52
N ALA A 60 6.19 -11.70 3.87
CA ALA A 60 6.20 -13.13 4.16
C ALA A 60 6.55 -13.93 2.90
N CYS A 61 5.94 -13.58 1.75
CA CYS A 61 6.29 -14.18 0.46
C CYS A 61 7.78 -13.95 0.10
N ARG A 62 8.30 -12.73 0.32
CA ARG A 62 9.71 -12.35 0.09
C ARG A 62 10.66 -13.22 0.89
N VAL A 63 10.38 -13.46 2.17
CA VAL A 63 11.23 -14.29 3.04
C VAL A 63 11.12 -15.76 2.67
N ILE A 64 9.91 -16.25 2.40
CA ILE A 64 9.67 -17.65 1.97
C ILE A 64 10.42 -17.95 0.66
N ARG A 65 10.43 -17.02 -0.31
CA ARG A 65 11.19 -17.19 -1.57
C ARG A 65 12.68 -17.45 -1.31
N THR A 66 13.31 -16.65 -0.46
CA THR A 66 14.74 -16.83 -0.14
C THR A 66 14.97 -18.09 0.70
N ALA A 67 14.13 -18.37 1.69
CA ALA A 67 14.22 -19.60 2.47
C ALA A 67 14.19 -20.84 1.56
N LYS A 68 13.25 -20.89 0.61
CA LYS A 68 13.17 -21.98 -0.38
C LYS A 68 14.37 -22.05 -1.31
N LYS A 69 14.88 -20.90 -1.80
CA LYS A 69 16.10 -20.83 -2.61
C LYS A 69 17.31 -21.41 -1.87
N MET A 70 17.38 -21.21 -0.56
CA MET A 70 18.43 -21.75 0.31
C MET A 70 18.17 -23.21 0.76
N GLY A 71 17.05 -23.81 0.39
CA GLY A 71 16.68 -25.18 0.81
C GLY A 71 16.18 -25.29 2.26
N LEU A 72 15.75 -24.17 2.86
CA LEU A 72 15.18 -24.13 4.21
C LEU A 72 13.67 -24.39 4.17
N GLN A 73 13.16 -25.12 5.16
CA GLN A 73 11.72 -25.29 5.37
C GLN A 73 11.11 -23.99 5.91
N SER A 74 9.96 -23.61 5.38
CA SER A 74 9.27 -22.36 5.70
C SER A 74 7.96 -22.62 6.43
N VAL A 75 7.77 -21.93 7.57
CA VAL A 75 6.54 -21.99 8.37
C VAL A 75 5.89 -20.60 8.37
N ALA A 76 4.68 -20.49 7.82
CA ALA A 76 3.87 -19.29 7.90
C ALA A 76 2.94 -19.30 9.12
N VAL A 77 2.54 -18.12 9.57
CA VAL A 77 1.41 -17.93 10.48
C VAL A 77 0.32 -17.11 9.79
N TYR A 78 -0.93 -17.33 10.17
CA TYR A 78 -2.06 -16.60 9.60
C TYR A 78 -3.19 -16.34 10.59
N SER A 79 -3.82 -15.17 10.48
CA SER A 79 -5.10 -14.89 11.13
C SER A 79 -6.26 -15.48 10.33
N ASP A 80 -7.46 -15.52 10.89
CA ASP A 80 -8.65 -15.97 10.15
C ASP A 80 -8.90 -15.22 8.84
N ALA A 81 -8.57 -13.93 8.77
CA ALA A 81 -8.69 -13.13 7.54
C ALA A 81 -7.63 -13.50 6.48
N ASP A 82 -6.49 -14.05 6.89
CA ASP A 82 -5.39 -14.42 5.99
C ASP A 82 -5.35 -15.91 5.62
N ARG A 83 -6.38 -16.69 6.00
CA ARG A 83 -6.41 -18.14 5.79
C ARG A 83 -6.12 -18.56 4.34
N ASN A 84 -6.53 -17.75 3.38
CA ASN A 84 -6.33 -18.01 1.95
C ASN A 84 -5.23 -17.15 1.31
N SER A 85 -4.52 -16.33 2.09
CA SER A 85 -3.51 -15.40 1.57
C SER A 85 -2.34 -16.11 0.89
N MET A 86 -1.68 -15.40 -0.02
CA MET A 86 -0.61 -15.96 -0.86
C MET A 86 0.52 -16.61 -0.04
N HIS A 87 0.95 -15.98 1.06
CA HIS A 87 2.06 -16.49 1.89
C HIS A 87 1.72 -17.81 2.58
N VAL A 88 0.45 -18.05 2.90
CA VAL A 88 -0.04 -19.31 3.48
C VAL A 88 0.07 -20.45 2.47
N THR A 89 -0.29 -20.19 1.21
CA THR A 89 -0.14 -21.17 0.12
C THR A 89 1.33 -21.39 -0.23
N MET A 90 2.18 -20.37 -0.06
CA MET A 90 3.60 -20.45 -0.40
C MET A 90 4.44 -21.20 0.62
N ALA A 91 4.11 -21.18 1.91
CA ALA A 91 4.90 -21.85 2.94
C ALA A 91 4.75 -23.38 2.88
N ASP A 92 5.72 -24.11 3.45
CA ASP A 92 5.66 -25.57 3.55
C ASP A 92 4.70 -26.02 4.65
N GLU A 93 4.58 -25.23 5.72
CA GLU A 93 3.61 -25.39 6.80
C GLU A 93 2.96 -24.04 7.13
N ALA A 94 1.71 -24.04 7.58
CA ALA A 94 1.03 -22.81 8.01
C ALA A 94 0.11 -23.04 9.21
N TYR A 95 0.16 -22.14 10.19
CA TYR A 95 -0.57 -22.27 11.45
C TYR A 95 -1.46 -21.05 11.73
N SER A 96 -2.69 -21.32 12.19
CA SER A 96 -3.62 -20.28 12.61
C SER A 96 -3.18 -19.68 13.94
N ILE A 97 -3.20 -18.35 14.04
CA ILE A 97 -2.86 -17.58 15.25
C ILE A 97 -4.05 -16.77 15.79
N GLY A 98 -5.26 -17.08 15.35
CA GLY A 98 -6.51 -16.51 15.85
C GLY A 98 -7.16 -15.47 14.92
N PRO A 99 -7.97 -14.54 15.47
CA PRO A 99 -8.87 -13.70 14.68
C PRO A 99 -8.12 -12.60 13.92
N ALA A 100 -8.84 -11.92 13.04
CA ALA A 100 -8.28 -10.94 12.11
C ALA A 100 -7.52 -9.75 12.75
N PRO A 101 -7.96 -9.13 13.88
CA PRO A 101 -7.24 -8.01 14.48
C PRO A 101 -5.80 -8.38 14.85
N SER A 102 -4.82 -7.57 14.41
CA SER A 102 -3.40 -7.88 14.60
C SER A 102 -3.00 -8.01 16.07
N GLN A 103 -3.62 -7.23 16.96
CA GLN A 103 -3.38 -7.30 18.42
C GLN A 103 -3.67 -8.68 19.01
N GLN A 104 -4.63 -9.40 18.43
CA GLN A 104 -5.04 -10.73 18.87
C GLN A 104 -4.38 -11.85 18.06
N SER A 105 -3.64 -11.52 16.99
CA SER A 105 -2.97 -12.46 16.08
C SER A 105 -1.48 -12.13 15.94
N TYR A 106 -1.06 -11.39 14.92
CA TYR A 106 0.35 -11.17 14.57
C TYR A 106 1.19 -10.44 15.64
N LEU A 107 0.55 -9.74 16.58
CA LEU A 107 1.22 -9.09 17.72
C LEU A 107 1.20 -9.97 18.99
N SER A 108 0.59 -11.15 18.95
CA SER A 108 0.54 -12.07 20.08
C SER A 108 1.84 -12.88 20.17
N MET A 109 2.80 -12.36 20.93
CA MET A 109 4.12 -12.97 21.14
C MET A 109 4.04 -14.44 21.58
N GLU A 110 3.16 -14.74 22.53
CA GLU A 110 2.95 -16.09 23.08
C GLU A 110 2.53 -17.09 21.99
N LYS A 111 1.57 -16.72 21.14
CA LYS A 111 1.09 -17.57 20.04
C LYS A 111 2.19 -17.83 19.02
N ILE A 112 2.96 -16.81 18.66
CA ILE A 112 4.05 -16.95 17.68
C ILE A 112 5.13 -17.90 18.22
N VAL A 113 5.55 -17.73 19.48
CA VAL A 113 6.53 -18.62 20.13
C VAL A 113 5.98 -20.04 20.26
N GLN A 114 4.71 -20.19 20.61
CA GLN A 114 4.05 -21.50 20.69
C GLN A 114 4.07 -22.22 19.33
N VAL A 115 3.75 -21.53 18.23
CA VAL A 115 3.81 -22.12 16.89
C VAL A 115 5.25 -22.49 16.52
N ALA A 116 6.23 -21.63 16.83
CA ALA A 116 7.65 -21.94 16.57
C ALA A 116 8.07 -23.24 17.27
N LYS A 117 7.65 -23.44 18.53
CA LYS A 117 7.91 -24.68 19.29
C LYS A 117 7.20 -25.90 18.68
N ILE A 118 5.92 -25.78 18.31
CA ILE A 118 5.13 -26.89 17.77
C ILE A 118 5.63 -27.32 16.38
N SER A 119 5.96 -26.36 15.52
CA SER A 119 6.52 -26.61 14.18
C SER A 119 7.99 -27.04 14.21
N ALA A 120 8.63 -26.94 15.38
CA ALA A 120 10.07 -27.14 15.60
C ALA A 120 10.94 -26.23 14.72
N ALA A 121 10.49 -25.00 14.46
CA ALA A 121 11.29 -23.99 13.78
C ALA A 121 12.44 -23.53 14.70
N GLN A 122 13.67 -23.48 14.16
CA GLN A 122 14.84 -23.07 14.95
C GLN A 122 15.00 -21.55 14.99
N ALA A 123 14.41 -20.85 14.02
CA ALA A 123 14.53 -19.42 13.87
C ALA A 123 13.19 -18.76 13.54
N ILE A 124 13.01 -17.51 13.96
CA ILE A 124 11.89 -16.66 13.61
C ILE A 124 12.41 -15.46 12.83
N HIS A 125 11.89 -15.29 11.61
CA HIS A 125 12.08 -14.09 10.82
C HIS A 125 10.89 -13.14 11.03
N PRO A 126 11.08 -11.96 11.64
CA PRO A 126 9.97 -11.06 11.93
C PRO A 126 9.53 -10.23 10.72
N GLY A 127 10.36 -10.14 9.68
CA GLY A 127 10.11 -9.24 8.55
C GLY A 127 10.26 -7.78 8.99
N TYR A 128 9.25 -6.97 8.73
CA TYR A 128 9.16 -5.59 9.19
C TYR A 128 7.77 -5.28 9.79
N GLY A 129 7.70 -4.28 10.66
CA GLY A 129 6.50 -4.02 11.45
C GLY A 129 6.16 -5.19 12.39
N PHE A 130 4.96 -5.15 12.97
CA PHE A 130 4.54 -6.11 13.99
C PHE A 130 5.56 -6.25 15.13
N LEU A 131 6.18 -7.42 15.28
CA LEU A 131 7.11 -7.75 16.35
C LEU A 131 8.59 -7.53 15.97
N SER A 132 8.89 -6.99 14.79
CA SER A 132 10.27 -6.84 14.30
C SER A 132 11.15 -5.91 15.14
N GLU A 133 10.55 -4.93 15.80
CA GLU A 133 11.24 -3.94 16.64
C GLU A 133 10.77 -4.04 18.10
N ASN A 134 10.20 -5.18 18.48
CA ASN A 134 9.74 -5.43 19.84
C ASN A 134 10.87 -6.09 20.66
N MET A 135 11.42 -5.33 21.61
CA MET A 135 12.51 -5.79 22.49
C MET A 135 12.09 -7.02 23.30
N GLU A 136 10.88 -7.02 23.86
CA GLU A 136 10.38 -8.10 24.72
C GLU A 136 10.28 -9.42 23.93
N PHE A 137 9.86 -9.35 22.67
CA PHE A 137 9.75 -10.50 21.78
C PHE A 137 11.12 -11.09 21.42
N ALA A 138 12.11 -10.23 21.11
CA ALA A 138 13.47 -10.68 20.82
C ALA A 138 14.09 -11.37 22.06
N GLU A 139 13.86 -10.83 23.25
CA GLU A 139 14.33 -11.44 24.51
C GLU A 139 13.58 -12.76 24.80
N LEU A 140 12.27 -12.81 24.56
CA LEU A 140 11.47 -14.03 24.72
C LEU A 140 11.97 -15.14 23.78
N CYS A 141 12.26 -14.84 22.52
CA CYS A 141 12.83 -15.81 21.59
C CYS A 141 14.14 -16.40 22.13
N LYS A 142 15.03 -15.54 22.66
CA LYS A 142 16.30 -15.96 23.26
C LYS A 142 16.10 -16.84 24.49
N GLN A 143 15.18 -16.49 25.39
CA GLN A 143 14.84 -17.29 26.58
C GLN A 143 14.33 -18.69 26.20
N GLU A 144 13.62 -18.77 25.07
CA GLU A 144 13.02 -20.01 24.57
C GLU A 144 13.94 -20.81 23.63
N GLY A 145 15.20 -20.36 23.46
CA GLY A 145 16.18 -21.01 22.60
C GLY A 145 15.88 -20.92 21.10
N ILE A 146 15.05 -19.97 20.69
CA ILE A 146 14.68 -19.70 19.30
C ILE A 146 15.52 -18.53 18.77
N ILE A 147 16.09 -18.68 17.57
CA ILE A 147 16.92 -17.65 16.96
C ILE A 147 16.02 -16.54 16.42
N PHE A 148 16.10 -15.36 17.00
CA PHE A 148 15.51 -14.16 16.41
C PHE A 148 16.40 -13.67 15.26
N ILE A 149 15.88 -13.67 14.02
CA ILE A 149 16.61 -13.20 12.85
C ILE A 149 16.50 -11.67 12.77
N GLY A 150 17.38 -10.99 13.49
CA GLY A 150 17.41 -9.55 13.62
C GLY A 150 18.43 -9.10 14.66
N PRO A 151 18.43 -7.80 15.01
CA PRO A 151 19.36 -7.28 16.01
C PRO A 151 19.06 -7.80 17.41
N PRO A 152 20.04 -7.75 18.33
CA PRO A 152 19.82 -8.15 19.72
C PRO A 152 18.84 -7.19 20.42
N SER A 153 18.14 -7.69 21.45
CA SER A 153 17.18 -6.93 22.26
C SER A 153 17.75 -5.62 22.82
N SER A 154 19.05 -5.61 23.17
CA SER A 154 19.77 -4.40 23.61
C SER A 154 19.83 -3.32 22.51
N ALA A 155 20.16 -3.69 21.27
CA ALA A 155 20.24 -2.74 20.17
C ALA A 155 18.85 -2.16 19.81
N ILE A 156 17.81 -3.00 19.84
CA ILE A 156 16.42 -2.57 19.65
C ILE A 156 16.03 -1.53 20.71
N ARG A 157 16.33 -1.81 21.98
CA ARG A 157 16.05 -0.89 23.09
C ARG A 157 16.80 0.42 22.96
N ASP A 158 18.10 0.35 22.71
CA ASP A 158 18.99 1.50 22.69
C ASP A 158 18.61 2.47 21.55
N MET A 159 18.07 1.95 20.44
CA MET A 159 17.58 2.72 19.29
C MET A 159 16.10 3.14 19.40
N GLY A 160 15.29 2.46 20.23
CA GLY A 160 13.86 2.77 20.38
C GLY A 160 13.54 4.09 21.09
N ILE A 161 14.48 4.64 21.87
CA ILE A 161 14.30 5.92 22.59
C ILE A 161 15.15 7.01 21.90
N LYS A 162 14.51 8.11 21.49
CA LYS A 162 15.16 9.20 20.73
C LYS A 162 16.33 9.87 21.46
N SER A 163 16.18 10.17 22.75
CA SER A 163 17.25 10.79 23.54
C SER A 163 18.45 9.86 23.73
N THR A 164 18.19 8.59 24.05
CA THR A 164 19.21 7.55 24.20
C THR A 164 19.95 7.32 22.89
N SER A 165 19.22 7.12 21.79
CA SER A 165 19.81 6.87 20.47
C SER A 165 20.70 8.02 20.01
N LYS A 166 20.23 9.27 20.12
CA LYS A 166 21.06 10.45 19.79
C LYS A 166 22.31 10.57 20.63
N SER A 167 22.23 10.27 21.93
CA SER A 167 23.39 10.32 22.83
C SER A 167 24.44 9.29 22.42
N ILE A 168 24.02 8.06 22.10
CA ILE A 168 24.91 7.00 21.60
C ILE A 168 25.53 7.41 20.26
N MET A 169 24.72 7.94 19.33
CA MET A 169 25.20 8.37 18.01
C MET A 169 26.20 9.52 18.09
N ALA A 170 25.93 10.52 18.92
CA ALA A 170 26.86 11.62 19.15
C ALA A 170 28.19 11.12 19.74
N ALA A 171 28.14 10.22 20.73
CA ALA A 171 29.33 9.60 21.31
C ALA A 171 30.11 8.74 20.30
N ALA A 172 29.42 8.16 19.31
CA ALA A 172 30.02 7.38 18.22
C ALA A 172 30.57 8.23 17.06
N GLY A 173 30.52 9.57 17.16
CA GLY A 173 30.97 10.47 16.10
C GLY A 173 30.09 10.41 14.84
N VAL A 174 28.81 10.10 15.01
CA VAL A 174 27.79 10.23 13.97
C VAL A 174 27.20 11.64 14.07
N PRO A 175 27.17 12.42 12.97
CA PRO A 175 26.58 13.76 13.01
C PRO A 175 25.13 13.71 13.48
N VAL A 176 24.78 14.47 14.51
CA VAL A 176 23.40 14.65 15.00
C VAL A 176 22.98 16.09 14.79
N VAL A 177 21.69 16.32 14.59
CA VAL A 177 21.14 17.68 14.48
C VAL A 177 21.43 18.43 15.79
N ASP A 178 21.96 19.66 15.71
CA ASP A 178 22.16 20.49 16.89
C ASP A 178 20.81 20.73 17.59
N GLY A 179 20.81 20.55 18.90
CA GLY A 179 19.59 20.44 19.67
C GLY A 179 19.80 20.44 21.16
N TYR A 180 18.69 20.55 21.88
CA TYR A 180 18.61 20.41 23.31
C TYR A 180 17.70 19.24 23.68
N HIS A 181 18.26 18.33 24.47
CA HIS A 181 17.65 17.06 24.88
C HIS A 181 17.76 16.84 26.40
N GLY A 182 18.02 17.90 27.16
CA GLY A 182 18.24 17.84 28.60
C GLY A 182 16.95 17.71 29.42
N GLU A 183 17.11 17.37 30.69
CA GLU A 183 15.99 17.13 31.62
C GLU A 183 15.32 18.42 32.10
N ASP A 184 16.00 19.57 32.04
CA ASP A 184 15.38 20.85 32.38
C ASP A 184 14.41 21.28 31.27
N GLN A 185 13.13 21.04 31.54
CA GLN A 185 11.99 21.30 30.66
C GLN A 185 11.30 22.65 30.95
N SER A 186 11.91 23.54 31.73
CA SER A 186 11.35 24.87 32.01
C SER A 186 11.29 25.75 30.76
N ASP A 187 10.24 26.55 30.60
CA ASP A 187 10.04 27.43 29.43
C ASP A 187 11.20 28.41 29.23
N GLN A 188 11.78 28.89 30.33
CA GLN A 188 12.94 29.79 30.29
C GLN A 188 14.19 29.08 29.74
N CYS A 189 14.46 27.85 30.18
CA CYS A 189 15.57 27.07 29.67
C CYS A 189 15.36 26.71 28.19
N LEU A 190 14.17 26.21 27.84
CA LEU A 190 13.81 25.85 26.48
C LEU A 190 13.91 27.04 25.52
N ARG A 191 13.42 28.23 25.91
CA ARG A 191 13.55 29.46 25.11
C ARG A 191 15.02 29.87 24.94
N ARG A 192 15.82 29.81 26.00
CA ARG A 192 17.26 30.11 25.93
C ARG A 192 17.99 29.13 25.00
N GLN A 193 17.66 27.85 25.04
CA GLN A 193 18.25 26.84 24.17
C GLN A 193 17.82 27.03 22.71
N ALA A 194 16.55 27.36 22.45
CA ALA A 194 16.09 27.72 21.11
C ALA A 194 16.86 28.92 20.54
N GLY A 195 17.12 29.94 21.36
CA GLY A 195 17.96 31.08 20.99
C GLY A 195 19.41 30.69 20.67
N ARG A 196 20.01 29.78 21.46
CA ARG A 196 21.37 29.26 21.24
C ARG A 196 21.51 28.47 19.94
N ILE A 197 20.54 27.59 19.66
CA ILE A 197 20.50 26.76 18.43
C ILE A 197 20.23 27.65 17.19
N GLY A 198 19.43 28.71 17.39
CA GLY A 198 19.09 29.68 16.37
C GLY A 198 17.92 29.22 15.48
N TYR A 199 17.00 30.14 15.20
CA TYR A 199 15.82 29.88 14.38
C TYR A 199 16.14 29.70 12.88
N PRO A 200 15.30 28.99 12.10
CA PRO A 200 14.14 28.22 12.54
C PRO A 200 14.53 26.97 13.35
N ILE A 201 13.67 26.60 14.31
CA ILE A 201 13.83 25.38 15.13
C ILE A 201 12.58 24.49 15.04
N MET A 202 12.78 23.21 15.32
CA MET A 202 11.71 22.21 15.44
C MET A 202 11.59 21.76 16.88
N ILE A 203 10.37 21.79 17.41
CA ILE A 203 10.00 21.26 18.73
C ILE A 203 9.37 19.89 18.48
N LYS A 204 9.88 18.85 19.16
CA LYS A 204 9.40 17.47 19.04
C LYS A 204 9.08 16.90 20.41
N ALA A 205 8.08 16.03 20.52
CA ALA A 205 7.87 15.24 21.72
C ALA A 205 9.05 14.27 21.95
N VAL A 206 9.45 14.06 23.21
CA VAL A 206 10.51 13.08 23.59
C VAL A 206 10.07 11.65 23.24
N ARG A 207 8.79 11.35 23.50
CA ARG A 207 8.17 10.05 23.19
C ARG A 207 7.36 10.16 21.90
N GLY A 208 7.39 9.09 21.10
CA GLY A 208 6.59 8.96 19.88
C GLY A 208 7.38 8.98 18.57
N GLY A 209 6.84 8.31 17.54
CA GLY A 209 7.35 8.25 16.17
C GLY A 209 6.36 8.80 15.14
N GLY A 210 6.78 8.91 13.87
CA GLY A 210 5.88 9.24 12.76
C GLY A 210 5.39 10.69 12.70
N GLY A 211 6.16 11.65 13.22
CA GLY A 211 5.90 13.08 13.06
C GLY A 211 4.78 13.71 13.91
N LYS A 212 4.10 12.92 14.74
CA LYS A 212 3.10 13.43 15.71
C LYS A 212 3.78 14.28 16.78
N GLY A 213 3.19 15.43 17.12
CA GLY A 213 3.71 16.37 18.12
C GLY A 213 4.89 17.23 17.66
N MET A 214 5.13 17.34 16.35
CA MET A 214 6.16 18.24 15.80
C MET A 214 5.59 19.63 15.53
N ARG A 215 6.32 20.67 15.93
CA ARG A 215 6.01 22.08 15.62
C ARG A 215 7.26 22.81 15.16
N ILE A 216 7.09 23.74 14.22
CA ILE A 216 8.18 24.55 13.69
C ILE A 216 7.99 25.96 14.23
N ALA A 217 8.99 26.49 14.91
CA ALA A 217 9.05 27.90 15.26
C ALA A 217 10.03 28.58 14.32
N ARG A 218 9.56 29.50 13.48
CA ARG A 218 10.42 30.22 12.52
C ARG A 218 11.09 31.42 13.15
N SER A 219 10.54 31.93 14.26
CA SER A 219 11.04 33.08 14.98
C SER A 219 10.86 32.93 16.49
N GLU A 220 11.57 33.75 17.26
CA GLU A 220 11.44 33.76 18.73
C GLU A 220 10.03 34.14 19.20
N LYS A 221 9.31 34.97 18.44
CA LYS A 221 7.94 35.39 18.77
C LYS A 221 6.95 34.23 18.72
N GLU A 222 7.15 33.28 17.80
CA GLU A 222 6.31 32.10 17.63
C GLU A 222 6.62 30.99 18.65
N PHE A 223 7.79 31.04 19.30
CA PHE A 223 8.30 29.93 20.11
C PHE A 223 7.33 29.46 21.20
N GLN A 224 6.73 30.40 21.94
CA GLN A 224 5.84 30.06 23.06
C GLN A 224 4.59 29.30 22.58
N GLU A 225 3.94 29.83 21.55
CA GLU A 225 2.72 29.25 20.99
C GLU A 225 2.99 27.84 20.46
N GLN A 226 4.09 27.68 19.74
CA GLN A 226 4.50 26.38 19.18
C GLN A 226 4.88 25.37 20.27
N LEU A 227 5.56 25.82 21.33
CA LEU A 227 5.91 24.98 22.48
C LEU A 227 4.65 24.47 23.20
N GLU A 228 3.70 25.34 23.49
CA GLU A 228 2.43 24.97 24.14
C GLU A 228 1.58 24.06 23.26
N SER A 229 1.59 24.28 21.94
CA SER A 229 0.94 23.37 21.01
C SER A 229 1.60 21.98 20.99
N ALA A 230 2.93 21.92 20.99
CA ALA A 230 3.67 20.66 20.98
C ALA A 230 3.44 19.87 22.28
N ARG A 231 3.48 20.53 23.45
CA ARG A 231 3.21 19.91 24.75
C ARG A 231 1.79 19.37 24.86
N ARG A 232 0.77 20.11 24.39
CA ARG A 232 -0.62 19.64 24.39
C ARG A 232 -0.78 18.36 23.57
N GLU A 233 -0.15 18.29 22.41
CA GLU A 233 -0.20 17.10 21.55
C GLU A 233 0.59 15.93 22.16
N ALA A 234 1.77 16.20 22.72
CA ALA A 234 2.58 15.20 23.41
C ALA A 234 1.84 14.61 24.62
N LYS A 235 1.23 15.46 25.45
CA LYS A 235 0.43 15.03 26.61
C LYS A 235 -0.78 14.20 26.19
N LYS A 236 -1.50 14.64 25.15
CA LYS A 236 -2.65 13.90 24.61
C LYS A 236 -2.27 12.54 24.05
N SER A 237 -1.11 12.43 23.40
CA SER A 237 -0.70 11.24 22.65
C SER A 237 0.10 10.24 23.49
N PHE A 238 0.90 10.73 24.44
CA PHE A 238 1.90 9.92 25.16
C PHE A 238 1.83 10.07 26.68
N ASN A 239 0.90 10.87 27.20
CA ASN A 239 0.80 11.25 28.62
C ASN A 239 2.10 11.88 29.19
N ASP A 240 2.98 12.36 28.31
CA ASP A 240 4.28 12.97 28.59
C ASP A 240 4.36 14.29 27.83
N ASP A 241 4.64 15.39 28.54
CA ASP A 241 4.78 16.73 27.99
C ASP A 241 6.24 17.16 27.78
N ALA A 242 7.20 16.25 28.00
CA ALA A 242 8.60 16.52 27.70
C ALA A 242 8.83 16.68 26.19
N VAL A 243 9.62 17.70 25.82
CA VAL A 243 9.97 18.03 24.44
C VAL A 243 11.47 18.12 24.22
N LEU A 244 11.86 18.02 22.96
CA LEU A 244 13.20 18.21 22.41
C LEU A 244 13.16 19.42 21.47
N ILE A 245 14.23 20.21 21.47
CA ILE A 245 14.41 21.34 20.53
C ILE A 245 15.54 20.98 19.59
N GLU A 246 15.32 21.10 18.29
CA GLU A 246 16.31 20.76 17.26
C GLU A 246 16.38 21.87 16.22
N LYS A 247 17.54 22.04 15.59
CA LYS A 247 17.66 22.90 14.42
C LYS A 247 16.73 22.40 13.31
N PHE A 248 15.93 23.30 12.75
CA PHE A 248 15.10 22.96 11.58
C PHE A 248 15.99 22.96 10.33
N VAL A 249 15.96 21.84 9.59
CA VAL A 249 16.64 21.72 8.29
C VAL A 249 15.66 22.10 7.21
N ASP A 250 15.98 23.15 6.45
CA ASP A 250 15.14 23.66 5.37
C ASP A 250 15.26 22.78 4.11
N THR A 251 14.14 22.49 3.44
CA THR A 251 14.06 21.57 2.28
C THR A 251 14.82 20.24 2.47
N PRO A 252 14.49 19.45 3.52
CA PRO A 252 15.26 18.26 3.84
C PRO A 252 14.99 17.12 2.85
N ARG A 253 16.06 16.38 2.53
CA ARG A 253 15.99 15.06 1.91
C ARG A 253 16.02 13.99 2.99
N HIS A 254 15.17 12.99 2.85
CA HIS A 254 15.21 11.78 3.67
C HIS A 254 16.10 10.77 2.96
N VAL A 255 17.35 10.65 3.43
CA VAL A 255 18.34 9.72 2.88
C VAL A 255 18.68 8.68 3.94
N GLU A 256 18.68 7.42 3.57
CA GLU A 256 18.90 6.33 4.52
C GLU A 256 19.97 5.36 4.01
N VAL A 257 20.71 4.74 4.93
CA VAL A 257 21.78 3.82 4.58
C VAL A 257 21.44 2.42 5.05
N GLN A 258 21.51 1.45 4.13
CA GLN A 258 21.44 0.04 4.49
C GLN A 258 22.71 -0.36 5.21
N VAL A 259 22.59 -0.96 6.39
CA VAL A 259 23.71 -1.56 7.11
C VAL A 259 23.47 -3.03 7.40
N PHE A 260 24.57 -3.76 7.56
CA PHE A 260 24.60 -5.12 8.06
C PHE A 260 25.65 -5.24 9.16
N GLY A 261 25.30 -5.91 10.25
CA GLY A 261 26.25 -6.33 11.29
C GLY A 261 26.21 -7.84 11.51
N ASP A 262 27.31 -8.45 11.94
CA ASP A 262 27.37 -9.86 12.29
C ASP A 262 27.75 -10.11 13.77
N HIS A 263 27.68 -11.37 14.19
CA HIS A 263 28.07 -11.79 15.55
C HIS A 263 29.57 -11.70 15.82
N HIS A 264 30.39 -11.35 14.83
CA HIS A 264 31.85 -11.27 14.90
C HIS A 264 32.34 -9.83 15.01
N GLY A 265 31.43 -8.86 15.15
CA GLY A 265 31.76 -7.43 15.26
C GLY A 265 32.05 -6.74 13.92
N ASN A 266 31.84 -7.43 12.80
CA ASN A 266 31.94 -6.81 11.48
C ASN A 266 30.66 -6.02 11.19
N ALA A 267 30.81 -4.92 10.46
CA ALA A 267 29.68 -4.18 9.93
C ALA A 267 30.04 -3.51 8.60
N VAL A 268 29.11 -3.54 7.65
CA VAL A 268 29.23 -2.96 6.30
C VAL A 268 27.99 -2.13 5.96
N TYR A 269 28.12 -1.21 5.01
CA TYR A 269 26.98 -0.50 4.41
C TYR A 269 26.78 -0.92 2.95
N LEU A 270 25.51 -0.96 2.53
CA LEU A 270 25.09 -1.29 1.15
C LEU A 270 24.45 -0.06 0.49
N PHE A 271 25.22 1.02 0.49
CA PHE A 271 24.87 2.34 -0.04
C PHE A 271 23.57 2.93 0.54
N GLU A 272 23.21 4.08 0.01
CA GLU A 272 22.08 4.87 0.45
C GLU A 272 20.87 4.76 -0.49
N ARG A 273 19.70 5.05 0.07
CA ARG A 273 18.43 5.22 -0.63
C ARG A 273 17.91 6.63 -0.38
N ASP A 274 17.24 7.21 -1.36
CA ASP A 274 16.46 8.42 -1.18
C ASP A 274 14.98 8.06 -1.06
N CYS A 275 14.39 8.40 0.08
CA CYS A 275 13.00 8.16 0.42
C CYS A 275 12.25 9.49 0.68
N SER A 276 12.75 10.60 0.10
CA SER A 276 12.20 11.94 0.31
C SER A 276 10.77 12.07 -0.19
N VAL A 277 10.40 11.34 -1.24
CA VAL A 277 9.04 11.38 -1.77
C VAL A 277 8.10 10.56 -0.89
N GLN A 278 7.47 11.28 0.04
CA GLN A 278 6.57 10.71 1.04
C GLN A 278 5.30 11.54 1.21
N ARG A 279 4.18 10.87 1.51
CA ARG A 279 2.89 11.49 1.83
C ARG A 279 2.61 11.33 3.32
N ARG A 280 2.50 12.41 4.08
CA ARG A 280 2.21 12.36 5.54
C ARG A 280 3.09 11.33 6.28
N HIS A 281 4.39 11.34 5.99
CA HIS A 281 5.40 10.41 6.52
C HIS A 281 5.31 8.95 6.02
N GLN A 282 4.49 8.65 5.03
CA GLN A 282 4.46 7.37 4.32
C GLN A 282 5.27 7.47 3.04
N LYS A 283 6.34 6.65 2.92
CA LYS A 283 7.19 6.58 1.71
C LYS A 283 6.36 6.06 0.52
N VAL A 284 6.57 6.66 -0.66
CA VAL A 284 5.75 6.39 -1.87
C VAL A 284 6.60 5.85 -3.01
N ILE A 285 7.68 6.56 -3.35
CA ILE A 285 8.70 6.13 -4.31
C ILE A 285 10.06 6.27 -3.63
N GLU A 286 10.84 5.22 -3.70
CA GLU A 286 12.20 5.12 -3.19
C GLU A 286 13.16 4.88 -4.33
N GLU A 287 14.39 5.39 -4.22
CA GLU A 287 15.41 5.18 -5.23
C GLU A 287 16.79 4.92 -4.65
N ALA A 288 17.58 4.10 -5.35
CA ALA A 288 18.97 3.81 -5.01
C ALA A 288 19.85 3.83 -6.28
N PRO A 289 21.04 4.45 -6.24
CA PRO A 289 21.54 5.35 -5.19
C PRO A 289 20.76 6.68 -5.14
N ALA A 290 20.96 7.48 -4.09
CA ALA A 290 20.31 8.78 -3.99
C ALA A 290 20.86 9.77 -5.04
N PRO A 291 19.99 10.54 -5.74
CA PRO A 291 20.42 11.40 -6.84
C PRO A 291 21.28 12.57 -6.35
N GLY A 292 22.27 12.98 -7.16
CA GLY A 292 23.09 14.17 -6.90
C GLY A 292 24.13 14.05 -5.78
N ILE A 293 24.19 12.93 -5.04
CA ILE A 293 25.19 12.75 -3.97
C ILE A 293 26.55 12.38 -4.56
N LYS A 294 27.57 13.21 -4.25
CA LYS A 294 28.97 12.98 -4.66
C LYS A 294 29.54 11.72 -3.99
N PRO A 295 30.43 10.96 -4.65
CA PRO A 295 31.02 9.73 -4.10
C PRO A 295 31.67 9.91 -2.71
N GLU A 296 32.33 11.04 -2.47
CA GLU A 296 32.96 11.33 -1.17
C GLU A 296 31.94 11.49 -0.04
N VAL A 297 30.81 12.17 -0.31
CA VAL A 297 29.73 12.35 0.66
C VAL A 297 29.05 11.02 0.92
N ARG A 298 28.81 10.23 -0.13
CA ARG A 298 28.27 8.86 -0.03
C ARG A 298 29.13 7.98 0.86
N ARG A 299 30.45 8.01 0.69
CA ARG A 299 31.38 7.27 1.55
C ARG A 299 31.28 7.74 3.01
N LYS A 300 31.31 9.05 3.26
CA LYS A 300 31.17 9.62 4.62
C LYS A 300 29.86 9.21 5.30
N LEU A 301 28.76 9.21 4.53
CA LEU A 301 27.44 8.79 4.97
C LEU A 301 27.43 7.29 5.35
N GLY A 302 27.97 6.44 4.47
CA GLY A 302 28.12 5.00 4.71
C GLY A 302 28.99 4.67 5.93
N GLU A 303 30.15 5.31 6.06
CA GLU A 303 31.05 5.15 7.21
C GLU A 303 30.39 5.61 8.51
N ALA A 304 29.60 6.68 8.49
CA ALA A 304 28.82 7.12 9.65
C ALA A 304 27.76 6.09 10.05
N ALA A 305 27.07 5.49 9.07
CA ALA A 305 26.11 4.43 9.33
C ALA A 305 26.76 3.15 9.91
N VAL A 306 27.96 2.79 9.44
CA VAL A 306 28.73 1.67 10.03
C VAL A 306 29.16 1.98 11.46
N ARG A 307 29.59 3.22 11.76
CA ARG A 307 29.88 3.63 13.15
C ARG A 307 28.63 3.53 14.03
N ALA A 308 27.47 3.97 13.54
CA ALA A 308 26.18 3.83 14.22
C ALA A 308 25.88 2.36 14.56
N ALA A 309 25.99 1.47 13.59
CA ALA A 309 25.76 0.03 13.79
C ALA A 309 26.74 -0.59 14.81
N LYS A 310 28.03 -0.24 14.73
CA LYS A 310 29.04 -0.73 15.66
C LYS A 310 28.81 -0.22 17.09
N ALA A 311 28.36 1.01 17.26
CA ALA A 311 28.12 1.61 18.57
C ALA A 311 27.09 0.85 19.42
N VAL A 312 26.17 0.13 18.78
CA VAL A 312 25.11 -0.65 19.44
C VAL A 312 25.30 -2.16 19.31
N ASN A 313 26.47 -2.61 18.83
CA ASN A 313 26.75 -4.02 18.54
C ASN A 313 25.66 -4.67 17.67
N TYR A 314 25.29 -3.97 16.61
CA TYR A 314 24.16 -4.34 15.76
C TYR A 314 24.39 -5.68 15.03
N VAL A 315 23.32 -6.45 14.81
CA VAL A 315 23.36 -7.74 14.10
C VAL A 315 22.20 -7.82 13.09
N GLY A 316 22.45 -8.43 11.95
CA GLY A 316 21.48 -8.56 10.86
C GLY A 316 21.33 -7.27 10.05
N ALA A 317 20.21 -7.14 9.36
CA ALA A 317 19.89 -5.97 8.55
C ALA A 317 19.38 -4.82 9.43
N GLY A 318 19.84 -3.61 9.15
CA GLY A 318 19.33 -2.39 9.76
C GLY A 318 19.39 -1.22 8.78
N THR A 319 18.71 -0.13 9.09
CA THR A 319 18.80 1.08 8.28
C THR A 319 19.00 2.28 9.17
N VAL A 320 20.03 3.07 8.87
CA VAL A 320 20.31 4.34 9.55
C VAL A 320 19.72 5.46 8.69
N GLU A 321 18.71 6.14 9.22
CA GLU A 321 18.03 7.23 8.53
C GLU A 321 18.69 8.57 8.86
N PHE A 322 18.93 9.37 7.82
CA PHE A 322 19.52 10.69 7.89
C PHE A 322 18.60 11.73 7.27
N ILE A 323 18.61 12.92 7.83
CA ILE A 323 18.13 14.13 7.17
C ILE A 323 19.33 14.79 6.50
N MET A 324 19.22 15.05 5.19
CA MET A 324 20.25 15.72 4.40
C MET A 324 19.74 17.09 3.94
N ASP A 325 20.56 18.13 4.10
CA ASP A 325 20.26 19.48 3.63
C ASP A 325 20.71 19.70 2.16
N SER A 326 20.40 20.86 1.61
CA SER A 326 20.75 21.24 0.23
C SER A 326 22.25 21.37 -0.03
N GLN A 327 23.07 21.46 1.02
CA GLN A 327 24.53 21.50 0.95
C GLN A 327 25.15 20.11 1.13
N HIS A 328 24.31 19.08 1.26
CA HIS A 328 24.67 17.70 1.56
C HIS A 328 25.31 17.49 2.95
N ASN A 329 25.08 18.40 3.91
CA ASN A 329 25.29 18.06 5.31
C ASN A 329 24.19 17.09 5.73
N PHE A 330 24.55 16.04 6.44
CA PHE A 330 23.62 15.02 6.88
C PHE A 330 23.66 14.87 8.38
N TYR A 331 22.51 14.54 8.96
CA TYR A 331 22.32 14.43 10.39
C TYR A 331 21.47 13.19 10.69
N PHE A 332 21.91 12.40 11.68
CA PHE A 332 21.21 11.22 12.14
C PHE A 332 19.80 11.59 12.63
N MET A 333 18.82 10.85 12.12
CA MET A 333 17.43 10.98 12.52
C MET A 333 17.04 9.84 13.45
N GLU A 334 17.15 8.60 12.98
CA GLU A 334 16.86 7.38 13.73
C GLU A 334 17.52 6.17 13.08
N MET A 335 17.47 5.02 13.77
CA MET A 335 17.91 3.74 13.22
C MET A 335 16.76 2.74 13.31
N ASN A 336 16.28 2.28 12.16
CA ASN A 336 15.25 1.26 12.09
C ASN A 336 15.91 -0.11 12.28
N THR A 337 15.48 -0.82 13.32
CA THR A 337 16.16 -2.02 13.82
C THR A 337 15.68 -3.30 13.15
N ARG A 338 15.52 -3.24 11.82
CA ARG A 338 14.87 -4.26 10.98
C ARG A 338 15.28 -4.13 9.52
N LEU A 339 14.86 -5.11 8.70
CA LEU A 339 14.84 -4.96 7.25
C LEU A 339 13.85 -3.84 6.87
N GLN A 340 14.24 -2.93 5.96
CA GLN A 340 13.33 -1.92 5.44
C GLN A 340 12.43 -2.47 4.33
N VAL A 341 11.28 -1.82 4.11
CA VAL A 341 10.33 -2.25 3.07
C VAL A 341 10.97 -2.14 1.69
N GLU A 342 11.67 -1.02 1.48
CA GLU A 342 12.38 -0.58 0.30
C GLU A 342 13.79 -1.21 0.13
N HIS A 343 14.12 -2.26 0.87
CA HIS A 343 15.36 -3.00 0.64
C HIS A 343 15.56 -3.51 -0.81
N PRO A 344 14.52 -3.81 -1.63
CA PRO A 344 14.73 -4.26 -2.99
C PRO A 344 15.52 -3.28 -3.86
N VAL A 345 15.39 -1.95 -3.69
CA VAL A 345 16.21 -1.02 -4.50
C VAL A 345 17.70 -1.16 -4.19
N THR A 346 18.04 -1.43 -2.93
CA THR A 346 19.42 -1.76 -2.53
C THR A 346 19.86 -3.07 -3.19
N GLU A 347 19.05 -4.13 -3.10
CA GLU A 347 19.37 -5.42 -3.73
C GLU A 347 19.60 -5.32 -5.24
N MET A 348 18.81 -4.50 -5.93
CA MET A 348 18.93 -4.32 -7.38
C MET A 348 20.24 -3.61 -7.79
N VAL A 349 20.76 -2.70 -6.98
CA VAL A 349 22.01 -1.98 -7.30
C VAL A 349 23.27 -2.67 -6.78
N THR A 350 23.15 -3.56 -5.78
CA THR A 350 24.27 -4.31 -5.22
C THR A 350 24.35 -5.76 -5.71
N GLY A 351 23.27 -6.31 -6.26
CA GLY A 351 23.19 -7.71 -6.66
C GLY A 351 23.15 -8.68 -5.46
N THR A 352 22.84 -8.20 -4.26
CA THR A 352 22.78 -9.01 -3.03
C THR A 352 21.36 -9.46 -2.70
N ASP A 353 21.21 -10.55 -1.94
CA ASP A 353 19.94 -10.92 -1.28
C ASP A 353 20.08 -10.66 0.23
N LEU A 354 19.43 -9.61 0.73
CA LEU A 354 19.56 -9.19 2.13
C LEU A 354 18.90 -10.21 3.08
N VAL A 355 17.81 -10.85 2.67
CA VAL A 355 17.19 -11.90 3.48
C VAL A 355 18.12 -13.11 3.60
N GLU A 356 18.84 -13.45 2.53
CA GLU A 356 19.86 -14.51 2.54
C GLU A 356 20.95 -14.17 3.56
N TRP A 357 21.45 -12.93 3.54
CA TRP A 357 22.45 -12.47 4.51
C TRP A 357 21.92 -12.50 5.96
N GLN A 358 20.66 -12.10 6.19
CA GLN A 358 20.04 -12.19 7.51
C GLN A 358 20.02 -13.64 8.03
N LEU A 359 19.65 -14.61 7.18
CA LEU A 359 19.59 -16.03 7.53
C LEU A 359 20.99 -16.59 7.84
N ARG A 360 21.99 -16.29 7.00
CA ARG A 360 23.39 -16.73 7.19
C ARG A 360 24.00 -16.16 8.48
N ILE A 361 23.82 -14.86 8.71
CA ILE A 361 24.33 -14.20 9.92
C ILE A 361 23.64 -14.75 11.17
N ALA A 362 22.32 -14.96 11.13
CA ALA A 362 21.59 -15.58 12.24
C ALA A 362 22.05 -17.01 12.55
N ALA A 363 22.52 -17.75 11.54
CA ALA A 363 23.16 -19.06 11.70
C ALA A 363 24.59 -18.99 12.31
N GLY A 364 25.14 -17.78 12.44
CA GLY A 364 26.46 -17.52 13.03
C GLY A 364 27.57 -17.29 12.00
N GLU A 365 27.25 -17.23 10.71
CA GLU A 365 28.22 -16.90 9.66
C GLU A 365 28.68 -15.43 9.76
N LYS A 366 29.81 -15.14 9.11
CA LYS A 366 30.30 -13.76 8.89
C LYS A 366 29.54 -13.10 7.75
N ILE A 367 29.60 -11.77 7.68
CA ILE A 367 29.13 -11.03 6.51
C ILE A 367 29.82 -11.58 5.24
N PRO A 368 29.08 -11.93 4.17
CA PRO A 368 29.65 -12.60 3.00
C PRO A 368 30.66 -11.79 2.19
N LEU A 369 30.54 -10.45 2.21
CA LEU A 369 31.39 -9.53 1.46
C LEU A 369 31.97 -8.46 2.39
N SER A 370 33.22 -8.08 2.15
CA SER A 370 33.83 -6.88 2.73
C SER A 370 33.27 -5.59 2.11
N GLN A 371 33.57 -4.44 2.72
CA GLN A 371 33.02 -3.15 2.27
C GLN A 371 33.44 -2.80 0.83
N GLU A 372 34.66 -3.19 0.44
CA GLU A 372 35.27 -2.92 -0.86
C GLU A 372 34.73 -3.84 -1.95
N GLU A 373 34.16 -5.00 -1.59
CA GLU A 373 33.60 -5.99 -2.51
C GLU A 373 32.13 -5.72 -2.87
N ILE A 374 31.44 -4.84 -2.13
CA ILE A 374 30.02 -4.54 -2.38
C ILE A 374 29.91 -3.57 -3.56
N PRO A 375 29.35 -4.01 -4.71
CA PRO A 375 29.30 -3.18 -5.90
C PRO A 375 28.15 -2.16 -5.83
N LEU A 376 28.29 -1.05 -6.56
CA LEU A 376 27.20 -0.12 -6.86
C LEU A 376 27.03 -0.05 -8.37
N GLN A 377 25.96 -0.65 -8.89
CA GLN A 377 25.71 -0.75 -10.33
C GLN A 377 24.32 -0.23 -10.70
N GLY A 378 24.29 0.63 -11.71
CA GLY A 378 23.04 1.17 -12.24
C GLY A 378 22.25 2.01 -11.24
N HIS A 379 20.94 2.05 -11.45
CA HIS A 379 19.98 2.79 -10.66
C HIS A 379 18.68 2.00 -10.55
N ALA A 380 18.06 2.01 -9.37
CA ALA A 380 16.81 1.34 -9.11
C ALA A 380 15.77 2.30 -8.54
N PHE A 381 14.51 2.08 -8.93
CA PHE A 381 13.33 2.70 -8.32
C PHE A 381 12.42 1.62 -7.76
N GLU A 382 11.79 1.91 -6.63
CA GLU A 382 10.66 1.18 -6.10
C GLU A 382 9.45 2.11 -6.01
N ALA A 383 8.30 1.62 -6.42
CA ALA A 383 7.02 2.29 -6.23
C ALA A 383 6.08 1.39 -5.44
N ARG A 384 5.50 1.93 -4.36
CA ARG A 384 4.52 1.21 -3.53
C ARG A 384 3.12 1.33 -4.13
N ILE A 385 2.59 0.20 -4.59
CA ILE A 385 1.24 0.10 -5.13
C ILE A 385 0.26 -0.09 -3.96
N TYR A 386 -0.55 0.92 -3.71
CA TYR A 386 -1.51 0.95 -2.60
C TYR A 386 -2.96 0.91 -3.11
N ALA A 387 -3.80 0.19 -2.36
CA ALA A 387 -5.26 0.33 -2.43
C ALA A 387 -5.67 1.64 -1.74
N GLU A 388 -5.41 2.77 -2.37
CA GLU A 388 -5.78 4.11 -1.91
C GLU A 388 -6.44 4.89 -3.04
N ASP A 389 -7.32 5.84 -2.70
CA ASP A 389 -7.95 6.76 -3.66
C ASP A 389 -7.30 8.15 -3.59
N PRO A 390 -6.33 8.49 -4.45
CA PRO A 390 -5.64 9.77 -4.40
C PRO A 390 -6.57 10.98 -4.55
N ASN A 391 -7.64 10.84 -5.34
CA ASN A 391 -8.62 11.90 -5.56
C ASN A 391 -9.52 12.16 -4.35
N ASN A 392 -9.56 11.21 -3.42
CA ASN A 392 -10.31 11.32 -2.18
C ASN A 392 -9.38 11.29 -0.96
N ASN A 393 -8.37 12.18 -0.97
CA ASN A 393 -7.38 12.35 0.09
C ASN A 393 -6.61 11.06 0.44
N PHE A 394 -6.38 10.19 -0.56
CA PHE A 394 -5.69 8.90 -0.42
C PHE A 394 -6.34 8.04 0.67
N MET A 395 -7.67 8.03 0.70
CA MET A 395 -8.42 7.16 1.61
C MET A 395 -8.20 5.71 1.18
N PRO A 396 -7.88 4.80 2.11
CA PRO A 396 -7.54 3.45 1.74
C PRO A 396 -8.81 2.64 1.45
N GLY A 397 -8.70 1.74 0.49
CA GLY A 397 -9.75 0.86 0.02
C GLY A 397 -9.55 -0.55 0.54
N ALA A 398 -10.67 -1.24 0.75
CA ALA A 398 -10.72 -2.65 1.07
C ALA A 398 -11.77 -3.32 0.18
N GLY A 399 -11.53 -4.58 -0.20
CA GLY A 399 -12.39 -5.34 -1.10
C GLY A 399 -11.61 -6.20 -2.12
N PRO A 400 -12.31 -6.76 -3.12
CA PRO A 400 -11.74 -7.77 -4.00
C PRO A 400 -10.89 -7.17 -5.11
N LEU A 401 -9.78 -7.85 -5.42
CA LEU A 401 -8.97 -7.61 -6.61
C LEU A 401 -9.56 -8.37 -7.80
N VAL A 402 -10.68 -7.86 -8.34
CA VAL A 402 -11.44 -8.51 -9.42
C VAL A 402 -10.58 -8.75 -10.66
N HIS A 403 -9.77 -7.76 -11.03
CA HIS A 403 -8.71 -7.92 -12.02
C HIS A 403 -7.39 -7.45 -11.42
N LEU A 404 -6.34 -8.25 -11.61
CA LEU A 404 -4.98 -7.89 -11.28
C LEU A 404 -4.06 -8.44 -12.36
N SER A 405 -3.46 -7.54 -13.12
CA SER A 405 -2.40 -7.85 -14.07
C SER A 405 -1.18 -7.01 -13.74
N THR A 406 -0.02 -7.65 -13.68
CA THR A 406 1.27 -7.00 -13.42
C THR A 406 2.13 -7.00 -14.68
N PRO A 407 3.16 -6.13 -14.77
CA PRO A 407 4.20 -6.30 -15.79
C PRO A 407 4.91 -7.64 -15.61
N LEU A 408 5.47 -8.16 -16.71
CA LEU A 408 6.27 -9.39 -16.65
C LEU A 408 7.55 -9.14 -15.85
N ALA A 409 7.80 -10.02 -14.88
CA ALA A 409 9.03 -9.97 -14.11
C ALA A 409 10.22 -10.42 -14.98
N ASP A 410 11.33 -9.70 -14.87
CA ASP A 410 12.60 -9.97 -15.55
C ASP A 410 13.76 -9.57 -14.62
N HIS A 411 15.01 -9.66 -15.09
CA HIS A 411 16.20 -9.30 -14.28
C HIS A 411 16.24 -7.84 -13.80
N SER A 412 15.41 -6.98 -14.38
CA SER A 412 15.36 -5.53 -14.20
C SER A 412 13.94 -5.00 -13.87
N THR A 413 12.94 -5.89 -13.80
CA THR A 413 11.57 -5.62 -13.32
C THR A 413 11.21 -6.68 -12.30
N ARG A 414 10.99 -6.27 -11.06
CA ARG A 414 10.69 -7.15 -9.94
C ARG A 414 9.40 -6.71 -9.27
N ILE A 415 8.55 -7.70 -8.96
CA ILE A 415 7.26 -7.49 -8.29
C ILE A 415 7.30 -8.22 -6.95
N GLU A 416 7.25 -7.46 -5.87
CA GLU A 416 7.07 -8.00 -4.52
C GLU A 416 5.59 -7.87 -4.15
N THR A 417 4.86 -8.98 -4.09
CA THR A 417 3.43 -8.98 -3.76
C THR A 417 3.07 -10.14 -2.84
N GLY A 418 2.00 -9.94 -2.07
CA GLY A 418 1.38 -10.94 -1.20
C GLY A 418 -0.08 -11.24 -1.57
N VAL A 419 -0.53 -10.78 -2.75
CA VAL A 419 -1.91 -10.94 -3.24
C VAL A 419 -1.90 -11.45 -4.68
N ARG A 420 -3.02 -12.05 -5.10
CA ARG A 420 -3.29 -12.54 -6.45
C ARG A 420 -4.64 -11.99 -6.92
N GLN A 421 -4.91 -12.11 -8.22
CA GLN A 421 -6.26 -11.83 -8.73
C GLN A 421 -7.28 -12.69 -7.98
N GLY A 422 -8.36 -12.06 -7.54
CA GLY A 422 -9.42 -12.68 -6.74
C GLY A 422 -9.18 -12.67 -5.22
N ASP A 423 -7.99 -12.31 -4.73
CA ASP A 423 -7.77 -12.08 -3.30
C ASP A 423 -8.45 -10.77 -2.85
N ASP A 424 -8.76 -10.67 -1.55
CA ASP A 424 -9.32 -9.47 -0.92
C ASP A 424 -8.23 -8.64 -0.20
N VAL A 425 -8.25 -7.32 -0.41
CA VAL A 425 -7.55 -6.37 0.45
C VAL A 425 -8.38 -6.16 1.71
N SER A 426 -7.91 -6.71 2.83
CA SER A 426 -8.63 -6.66 4.11
C SER A 426 -8.50 -5.31 4.82
N VAL A 427 -9.58 -4.87 5.46
CA VAL A 427 -9.61 -3.68 6.34
C VAL A 427 -8.69 -3.76 7.56
N HIS A 428 -8.28 -4.98 7.95
CA HIS A 428 -7.51 -5.20 9.18
C HIS A 428 -6.02 -4.88 9.04
N TYR A 429 -5.52 -4.72 7.82
CA TYR A 429 -4.09 -4.64 7.54
C TYR A 429 -3.74 -3.47 6.62
N ASP A 430 -2.43 -3.34 6.35
CA ASP A 430 -1.87 -2.33 5.47
C ASP A 430 -2.42 -2.44 4.02
N PRO A 431 -2.74 -1.32 3.35
CA PRO A 431 -3.33 -1.31 2.01
C PRO A 431 -2.35 -1.62 0.88
N MET A 432 -1.07 -1.92 1.16
CA MET A 432 -0.08 -2.18 0.13
C MET A 432 -0.39 -3.50 -0.60
N ILE A 433 -0.62 -3.39 -1.91
CA ILE A 433 -0.89 -4.49 -2.83
C ILE A 433 0.42 -5.12 -3.29
N ALA A 434 1.38 -4.28 -3.69
CA ALA A 434 2.66 -4.72 -4.21
C ALA A 434 3.72 -3.62 -4.13
N LYS A 435 4.98 -3.99 -4.30
CA LYS A 435 6.08 -3.09 -4.62
C LYS A 435 6.54 -3.41 -6.04
N LEU A 436 6.55 -2.40 -6.89
CA LEU A 436 7.10 -2.48 -8.23
C LEU A 436 8.53 -1.93 -8.19
N VAL A 437 9.50 -2.78 -8.45
CA VAL A 437 10.92 -2.42 -8.41
C VAL A 437 11.48 -2.55 -9.82
N VAL A 438 12.17 -1.51 -10.30
CA VAL A 438 12.84 -1.53 -11.60
C VAL A 438 14.29 -1.14 -11.45
N TRP A 439 15.12 -1.63 -12.37
CA TRP A 439 16.54 -1.28 -12.46
C TRP A 439 16.94 -0.99 -13.90
N ALA A 440 17.89 -0.07 -14.08
CA ALA A 440 18.58 0.14 -15.35
C ALA A 440 20.00 0.65 -15.13
N ALA A 441 20.75 0.85 -16.22
CA ALA A 441 22.13 1.33 -16.17
C ALA A 441 22.28 2.76 -15.63
N ASP A 442 21.23 3.58 -15.74
CA ASP A 442 21.19 4.94 -15.21
C ASP A 442 19.78 5.32 -14.75
N ARG A 443 19.67 6.43 -14.02
CA ARG A 443 18.43 6.93 -13.43
C ARG A 443 17.35 7.21 -14.48
N GLN A 444 17.70 7.80 -15.62
CA GLN A 444 16.72 8.18 -16.64
C GLN A 444 16.13 6.94 -17.33
N ALA A 445 16.98 5.95 -17.62
CA ALA A 445 16.55 4.66 -18.13
C ALA A 445 15.66 3.91 -17.12
N ALA A 446 16.04 3.92 -15.84
CA ALA A 446 15.26 3.29 -14.77
C ALA A 446 13.89 3.98 -14.61
N LEU A 447 13.84 5.30 -14.71
CA LEU A 447 12.60 6.08 -14.64
C LEU A 447 11.68 5.82 -15.84
N THR A 448 12.25 5.72 -17.04
CA THR A 448 11.51 5.33 -18.25
C THR A 448 10.91 3.93 -18.08
N LYS A 449 11.68 3.00 -17.53
CA LYS A 449 11.23 1.64 -17.23
C LYS A 449 10.16 1.61 -16.14
N LEU A 450 10.28 2.41 -15.08
CA LEU A 450 9.27 2.53 -14.02
C LEU A 450 7.92 2.93 -14.61
N ARG A 451 7.89 3.98 -15.44
CA ARG A 451 6.67 4.46 -16.09
C ARG A 451 6.07 3.41 -17.01
N HIS A 452 6.91 2.72 -17.79
CA HIS A 452 6.45 1.63 -18.66
C HIS A 452 5.79 0.51 -17.85
N SER A 453 6.44 0.08 -16.78
CA SER A 453 5.96 -1.00 -15.90
C SER A 453 4.69 -0.60 -15.12
N LEU A 454 4.56 0.65 -14.68
CA LEU A 454 3.35 1.16 -14.02
C LEU A 454 2.13 1.11 -14.95
N ARG A 455 2.28 1.44 -16.25
CA ARG A 455 1.17 1.36 -17.23
C ARG A 455 0.69 -0.06 -17.50
N GLN A 456 1.56 -1.04 -17.31
CA GLN A 456 1.22 -2.47 -17.43
C GLN A 456 0.57 -3.02 -16.16
N PHE A 457 0.65 -2.30 -15.05
CA PHE A 457 0.03 -2.67 -13.78
C PHE A 457 -1.44 -2.25 -13.80
N ASN A 458 -2.35 -3.21 -13.98
CA ASN A 458 -3.77 -2.95 -14.17
C ASN A 458 -4.56 -3.63 -13.06
N ILE A 459 -5.32 -2.83 -12.29
CA ILE A 459 -6.14 -3.30 -11.17
C ILE A 459 -7.57 -2.80 -11.37
N VAL A 460 -8.55 -3.70 -11.19
CA VAL A 460 -9.98 -3.38 -11.16
C VAL A 460 -10.60 -4.01 -9.92
N GLY A 461 -11.53 -3.30 -9.29
CA GLY A 461 -12.22 -3.70 -8.06
C GLY A 461 -11.96 -2.74 -6.89
N LEU A 462 -10.82 -2.05 -6.89
CA LEU A 462 -10.46 -1.04 -5.90
C LEU A 462 -9.82 0.18 -6.55
N CYS A 463 -9.95 1.34 -5.91
CA CYS A 463 -9.15 2.52 -6.22
C CYS A 463 -7.68 2.24 -5.86
N THR A 464 -6.76 2.75 -6.68
CA THR A 464 -5.32 2.58 -6.46
C THR A 464 -4.56 3.88 -6.71
N ASN A 465 -3.32 3.95 -6.22
CA ASN A 465 -2.44 5.10 -6.42
C ASN A 465 -1.63 5.07 -7.73
N ILE A 466 -1.90 4.15 -8.67
CA ILE A 466 -1.06 3.93 -9.86
C ILE A 466 -0.97 5.18 -10.76
N ASP A 467 -2.09 5.84 -11.04
CA ASP A 467 -2.09 7.07 -11.87
C ASP A 467 -1.34 8.21 -11.18
N PHE A 468 -1.44 8.31 -9.86
CA PHE A 468 -0.66 9.26 -9.07
C PHE A 468 0.85 8.97 -9.18
N LEU A 469 1.26 7.70 -9.11
CA LEU A 469 2.67 7.30 -9.31
C LEU A 469 3.16 7.61 -10.73
N LEU A 470 2.30 7.48 -11.75
CA LEU A 470 2.62 7.87 -13.13
C LEU A 470 2.84 9.37 -13.26
N HIS A 471 1.96 10.21 -12.69
CA HIS A 471 2.14 11.66 -12.70
C HIS A 471 3.39 12.10 -11.91
N LEU A 472 3.59 11.52 -10.73
CA LEU A 472 4.74 11.81 -9.89
C LEU A 472 6.04 11.45 -10.58
N SER A 473 6.15 10.22 -11.07
CA SER A 473 7.35 9.79 -11.76
C SER A 473 7.60 10.62 -13.03
N ALA A 474 6.56 11.16 -13.69
CA ALA A 474 6.65 12.04 -14.87
C ALA A 474 6.91 13.52 -14.56
N HIS A 475 6.86 13.94 -13.29
CA HIS A 475 6.99 15.34 -12.93
C HIS A 475 8.43 15.86 -13.20
N PRO A 476 8.62 17.02 -13.87
CA PRO A 476 9.95 17.51 -14.25
C PRO A 476 10.93 17.67 -13.07
N ALA A 477 10.45 18.09 -11.90
CA ALA A 477 11.30 18.20 -10.71
C ALA A 477 11.76 16.82 -10.18
N PHE A 478 10.93 15.78 -10.33
CA PHE A 478 11.31 14.41 -9.99
C PHE A 478 12.32 13.85 -11.00
N GLU A 479 12.13 14.12 -12.30
CA GLU A 479 13.10 13.77 -13.35
C GLU A 479 14.47 14.40 -13.10
N ALA A 480 14.50 15.66 -12.64
CA ALA A 480 15.74 16.37 -12.30
C ALA A 480 16.41 15.86 -11.00
N GLY A 481 15.73 15.04 -10.19
CA GLY A 481 16.21 14.61 -8.87
C GLY A 481 16.11 15.71 -7.80
N ALA A 482 15.31 16.74 -8.04
CA ALA A 482 15.06 17.85 -7.11
C ALA A 482 13.96 17.47 -6.10
N VAL A 483 14.23 16.45 -5.28
CA VAL A 483 13.29 15.90 -4.31
C VAL A 483 13.58 16.38 -2.88
N HIS A 484 12.55 16.53 -2.07
CA HIS A 484 12.60 16.82 -0.64
C HIS A 484 11.29 16.33 0.01
N THR A 485 11.21 16.30 1.34
CA THR A 485 10.07 15.72 2.07
C THR A 485 8.71 16.39 1.85
N ASP A 486 8.72 17.62 1.32
CA ASP A 486 7.51 18.40 1.02
C ASP A 486 7.14 18.38 -0.48
N PHE A 487 7.79 17.53 -1.28
CA PHE A 487 7.60 17.45 -2.73
C PHE A 487 6.13 17.24 -3.13
N ILE A 488 5.44 16.28 -2.50
CA ILE A 488 4.04 15.96 -2.82
C ILE A 488 3.10 17.12 -2.46
N PRO A 489 3.14 17.70 -1.24
CA PRO A 489 2.38 18.90 -0.91
C PRO A 489 2.65 20.08 -1.86
N GLN A 490 3.91 20.31 -2.24
CA GLN A 490 4.31 21.42 -3.10
C GLN A 490 3.76 21.29 -4.53
N HIS A 491 3.72 20.08 -5.06
CA HIS A 491 3.30 19.79 -6.44
C HIS A 491 1.90 19.16 -6.52
N HIS A 492 1.07 19.30 -5.48
CA HIS A 492 -0.20 18.60 -5.35
C HIS A 492 -1.12 18.71 -6.58
N GLU A 493 -1.29 19.92 -7.14
CA GLU A 493 -2.16 20.16 -8.29
C GLU A 493 -1.67 19.47 -9.58
N ASP A 494 -0.33 19.38 -9.76
CA ASP A 494 0.27 18.74 -10.92
C ASP A 494 0.22 17.20 -10.81
N LEU A 495 0.30 16.68 -9.57
CA LEU A 495 0.28 15.25 -9.27
C LEU A 495 -1.14 14.67 -9.27
N LEU A 496 -2.15 15.48 -8.96
CA LEU A 496 -3.56 15.12 -8.90
C LEU A 496 -4.39 16.02 -9.84
N PRO A 497 -4.14 15.95 -11.15
CA PRO A 497 -4.85 16.78 -12.10
C PRO A 497 -6.34 16.42 -12.11
N ARG A 498 -7.19 17.44 -12.29
CA ARG A 498 -8.63 17.22 -12.45
C ARG A 498 -8.89 16.30 -13.65
N ARG A 499 -9.75 15.29 -13.45
CA ARG A 499 -10.21 14.41 -14.52
C ARG A 499 -10.73 15.24 -15.69
N ARG A 500 -10.10 15.05 -16.85
CA ARG A 500 -10.55 15.61 -18.12
C ARG A 500 -11.56 14.66 -18.76
N ALA A 501 -12.39 15.19 -19.66
CA ALA A 501 -13.23 14.34 -20.47
C ALA A 501 -12.36 13.43 -21.35
N ALA A 502 -12.72 12.16 -21.45
CA ALA A 502 -12.04 11.21 -22.30
C ALA A 502 -12.11 11.67 -23.76
N ALA A 503 -11.02 11.47 -24.51
CA ALA A 503 -11.02 11.74 -25.94
C ALA A 503 -12.10 10.91 -26.64
N LYS A 504 -12.71 11.45 -27.70
CA LYS A 504 -13.85 10.82 -28.40
C LYS A 504 -13.46 9.46 -28.99
N GLU A 505 -12.20 9.28 -29.35
CA GLU A 505 -11.63 8.01 -29.82
C GLU A 505 -11.73 6.91 -28.74
N TYR A 506 -11.48 7.24 -27.48
CA TYR A 506 -11.61 6.31 -26.36
C TYR A 506 -13.07 5.94 -26.09
N LEU A 507 -13.99 6.90 -26.25
CA LEU A 507 -15.43 6.61 -26.20
C LEU A 507 -15.87 5.69 -27.35
N CYS A 508 -15.30 5.86 -28.55
CA CYS A 508 -15.52 4.95 -29.68
C CYS A 508 -14.99 3.54 -29.38
N GLN A 509 -13.82 3.42 -28.73
CA GLN A 509 -13.27 2.14 -28.31
C GLN A 509 -14.14 1.45 -27.26
N ALA A 510 -14.64 2.19 -26.26
CA ALA A 510 -15.55 1.66 -25.25
C ALA A 510 -16.90 1.22 -25.87
N ALA A 511 -17.45 2.01 -26.80
CA ALA A 511 -18.64 1.62 -27.56
C ALA A 511 -18.38 0.34 -28.40
N LEU A 512 -17.23 0.28 -29.08
CA LEU A 512 -16.82 -0.88 -29.86
C LEU A 512 -16.67 -2.14 -29.00
N SER A 513 -16.05 -2.04 -27.81
CA SER A 513 -15.90 -3.21 -26.93
C SER A 513 -17.25 -3.77 -26.51
N LEU A 514 -18.24 -2.92 -26.22
CA LEU A 514 -19.59 -3.35 -25.86
C LEU A 514 -20.29 -4.07 -27.02
N ILE A 515 -20.18 -3.52 -28.23
CA ILE A 515 -20.74 -4.15 -29.45
C ILE A 515 -20.10 -5.52 -29.69
N LEU A 516 -18.77 -5.62 -29.57
CA LEU A 516 -18.05 -6.86 -29.81
C LEU A 516 -18.31 -7.90 -28.71
N GLN A 517 -18.46 -7.49 -27.45
CA GLN A 517 -18.86 -8.37 -26.36
C GLN A 517 -20.29 -8.91 -26.56
N GLU A 518 -21.23 -8.04 -26.95
CA GLU A 518 -22.60 -8.45 -27.28
C GLU A 518 -22.62 -9.47 -28.44
N LYS A 519 -21.82 -9.20 -29.49
CA LYS A 519 -21.65 -10.12 -30.60
C LYS A 519 -21.09 -11.47 -30.14
N ALA A 520 -20.01 -11.47 -29.34
CA ALA A 520 -19.42 -12.71 -28.83
C ALA A 520 -20.42 -13.52 -27.96
N MET A 521 -21.21 -12.84 -27.12
CA MET A 521 -22.24 -13.49 -26.30
C MET A 521 -23.36 -14.10 -27.15
N THR A 522 -23.82 -13.38 -28.17
CA THR A 522 -24.89 -13.89 -29.06
C THR A 522 -24.41 -15.00 -29.97
N ASP A 523 -23.18 -14.93 -30.48
CA ASP A 523 -22.54 -16.01 -31.25
C ASP A 523 -22.40 -17.28 -30.38
N ALA A 524 -21.93 -17.14 -29.13
CA ALA A 524 -21.81 -18.26 -28.19
C ALA A 524 -23.18 -18.85 -27.81
N PHE A 525 -24.19 -18.01 -27.56
CA PHE A 525 -25.55 -18.46 -27.28
C PHE A 525 -26.15 -19.22 -28.48
N SER A 526 -25.98 -18.71 -29.70
CA SER A 526 -26.49 -19.32 -30.94
C SER A 526 -25.99 -20.76 -31.09
N LEU A 527 -24.69 -20.98 -30.86
CA LEU A 527 -24.05 -22.29 -30.95
C LEU A 527 -24.61 -23.32 -29.95
N GLN A 528 -25.22 -22.87 -28.85
CA GLN A 528 -25.82 -23.74 -27.82
C GLN A 528 -27.30 -24.02 -28.06
N THR A 529 -27.91 -23.38 -29.06
CA THR A 529 -29.33 -23.57 -29.38
C THR A 529 -29.55 -24.73 -30.34
N GLN A 530 -30.79 -25.22 -30.41
CA GLN A 530 -31.19 -26.24 -31.40
C GLN A 530 -31.32 -25.69 -32.83
N ASP A 531 -31.26 -24.37 -33.00
CA ASP A 531 -31.30 -23.68 -34.30
C ASP A 531 -30.13 -22.68 -34.41
N PRO A 532 -28.89 -23.18 -34.56
CA PRO A 532 -27.69 -22.33 -34.55
C PRO A 532 -27.59 -21.40 -35.78
N PHE A 533 -28.43 -21.60 -36.79
CA PHE A 533 -28.49 -20.77 -37.99
C PHE A 533 -29.67 -19.78 -37.97
N SER A 534 -30.37 -19.66 -36.85
CA SER A 534 -31.49 -18.74 -36.71
C SER A 534 -31.07 -17.30 -37.02
N PRO A 535 -31.70 -16.59 -37.95
CA PRO A 535 -31.34 -15.21 -38.26
C PRO A 535 -31.59 -14.25 -37.08
N PHE A 536 -32.38 -14.68 -36.09
CA PHE A 536 -32.72 -13.89 -34.90
C PHE A 536 -31.72 -14.04 -33.75
N SER A 537 -30.74 -14.95 -33.87
CA SER A 537 -29.77 -15.20 -32.80
C SER A 537 -28.47 -14.42 -32.98
N PHE A 538 -28.30 -13.66 -34.08
CA PHE A 538 -27.08 -12.89 -34.38
C PHE A 538 -27.24 -11.39 -34.13
N SER A 539 -26.35 -10.79 -33.32
CA SER A 539 -26.25 -9.31 -33.15
C SER A 539 -25.50 -8.62 -34.30
N SER A 540 -25.83 -8.95 -35.56
CA SER A 540 -25.20 -8.36 -36.75
C SER A 540 -25.70 -6.96 -37.11
N GLY A 541 -26.82 -6.52 -36.51
CA GLY A 541 -27.48 -5.27 -36.89
C GLY A 541 -28.08 -5.29 -38.30
N ARG A 542 -28.21 -6.47 -38.94
CA ARG A 542 -28.63 -6.57 -40.35
C ARG A 542 -30.02 -5.96 -40.58
N ARG A 543 -30.13 -5.18 -41.65
CA ARG A 543 -31.36 -4.60 -42.22
C ARG A 543 -31.27 -4.72 -43.73
N LEU A 544 -32.40 -4.96 -44.42
CA LEU A 544 -32.37 -5.29 -45.85
C LEU A 544 -31.99 -4.10 -46.75
N ASN A 545 -32.45 -2.89 -46.43
CA ASN A 545 -32.37 -1.73 -47.32
C ASN A 545 -31.63 -0.52 -46.73
N ILE A 546 -31.24 -0.58 -45.46
CA ILE A 546 -30.61 0.53 -44.74
C ILE A 546 -29.49 0.01 -43.85
N CYS A 547 -28.53 0.86 -43.49
CA CYS A 547 -27.64 0.58 -42.37
C CYS A 547 -28.40 0.77 -41.06
N TYR A 548 -28.22 -0.13 -40.10
CA TYR A 548 -28.80 0.03 -38.78
C TYR A 548 -27.99 1.04 -37.98
N THR A 549 -28.67 2.03 -37.38
CA THR A 549 -28.06 2.97 -36.44
C THR A 549 -28.71 2.81 -35.08
N ARG A 550 -27.90 2.65 -34.02
CA ARG A 550 -28.34 2.61 -32.62
C ARG A 550 -27.59 3.62 -31.77
N ASN A 551 -28.25 4.15 -30.75
CA ASN A 551 -27.62 5.05 -29.78
C ASN A 551 -27.14 4.25 -28.57
N LEU A 552 -25.84 4.33 -28.27
CA LEU A 552 -25.26 3.87 -27.02
C LEU A 552 -24.99 5.08 -26.13
N THR A 553 -25.52 5.06 -24.91
CA THR A 553 -25.21 6.09 -23.92
C THR A 553 -24.07 5.58 -23.05
N LEU A 554 -22.96 6.31 -23.05
CA LEU A 554 -21.82 6.09 -22.17
C LEU A 554 -21.78 7.20 -21.12
N ARG A 555 -21.18 6.92 -19.96
CA ARG A 555 -21.00 7.87 -18.87
C ARG A 555 -19.52 8.02 -18.58
N ASP A 556 -18.99 9.19 -18.93
CA ASP A 556 -17.63 9.60 -18.61
C ASP A 556 -17.66 10.54 -17.39
N GLY A 557 -17.27 10.00 -16.23
CA GLY A 557 -17.44 10.67 -14.94
C GLY A 557 -18.91 10.99 -14.67
N LYS A 558 -19.26 12.28 -14.69
CA LYS A 558 -20.65 12.76 -14.50
C LYS A 558 -21.38 13.03 -15.81
N ASN A 559 -20.69 12.96 -16.95
CA ASN A 559 -21.23 13.37 -18.25
C ASN A 559 -21.77 12.15 -19.00
N ASN A 560 -23.02 12.21 -19.43
CA ASN A 560 -23.57 11.23 -20.36
C ASN A 560 -23.26 11.64 -21.80
N VAL A 561 -22.65 10.74 -22.56
CA VAL A 561 -22.30 10.93 -23.97
C VAL A 561 -23.05 9.91 -24.80
N VAL A 562 -23.77 10.38 -25.81
CA VAL A 562 -24.48 9.53 -26.76
C VAL A 562 -23.58 9.27 -27.97
N VAL A 563 -23.35 7.99 -28.26
CA VAL A 563 -22.63 7.51 -29.44
C VAL A 563 -23.66 6.89 -30.40
N ALA A 564 -23.91 7.54 -31.53
CA ALA A 564 -24.75 6.99 -32.58
C ALA A 564 -23.92 6.05 -33.46
N VAL A 565 -24.12 4.75 -33.31
CA VAL A 565 -23.35 3.69 -33.97
C VAL A 565 -24.12 3.18 -35.18
N THR A 566 -23.57 3.40 -36.37
CA THR A 566 -24.08 2.87 -37.63
C THR A 566 -23.29 1.63 -38.05
N TYR A 567 -23.98 0.53 -38.31
CA TYR A 567 -23.42 -0.74 -38.74
C TYR A 567 -23.26 -0.73 -40.26
N ASN A 568 -22.02 -0.65 -40.74
CA ASN A 568 -21.72 -0.60 -42.16
C ASN A 568 -21.75 -2.01 -42.78
N GLN A 569 -21.95 -2.10 -44.10
CA GLN A 569 -22.09 -3.38 -44.81
C GLN A 569 -20.80 -4.21 -44.87
N ASP A 570 -19.64 -3.56 -44.75
CA ASP A 570 -18.32 -4.18 -44.74
C ASP A 570 -17.90 -4.71 -43.36
N GLY A 571 -18.77 -4.60 -42.35
CA GLY A 571 -18.51 -5.02 -40.97
C GLY A 571 -17.79 -3.96 -40.12
N SER A 572 -17.50 -2.79 -40.68
CA SER A 572 -17.05 -1.62 -39.91
C SER A 572 -18.23 -0.88 -39.27
N TYR A 573 -17.92 0.10 -38.42
CA TYR A 573 -18.88 0.94 -37.73
C TYR A 573 -18.57 2.41 -38.00
N SER A 574 -19.60 3.20 -38.32
CA SER A 574 -19.50 4.66 -38.30
C SER A 574 -20.07 5.15 -36.97
N MET A 575 -19.26 5.75 -36.11
CA MET A 575 -19.67 6.23 -34.79
C MET A 575 -19.74 7.75 -34.80
N LYS A 576 -20.91 8.33 -34.53
CA LYS A 576 -21.10 9.78 -34.42
C LYS A 576 -21.24 10.20 -32.96
N ILE A 577 -20.39 11.13 -32.53
CA ILE A 577 -20.41 11.73 -31.19
C ILE A 577 -20.50 13.24 -31.37
N GLN A 578 -21.63 13.83 -30.97
CA GLN A 578 -21.97 15.23 -31.29
C GLN A 578 -21.90 15.44 -32.81
N ASP A 579 -21.05 16.35 -33.30
CA ASP A 579 -20.91 16.67 -34.73
C ASP A 579 -19.79 15.90 -35.43
N GLU A 580 -19.01 15.08 -34.71
CA GLU A 580 -17.88 14.34 -35.26
C GLU A 580 -18.25 12.90 -35.58
N THR A 581 -17.74 12.39 -36.71
CA THR A 581 -17.96 11.01 -37.17
C THR A 581 -16.63 10.28 -37.27
N PHE A 582 -16.58 9.09 -36.70
CA PHE A 582 -15.41 8.24 -36.62
C PHE A 582 -15.65 6.95 -37.40
N GLN A 583 -14.66 6.53 -38.20
CA GLN A 583 -14.64 5.22 -38.85
C GLN A 583 -13.95 4.22 -37.93
N VAL A 584 -14.69 3.23 -37.46
CA VAL A 584 -14.31 2.35 -36.36
C VAL A 584 -14.42 0.90 -36.78
N LEU A 585 -13.36 0.12 -36.59
CA LEU A 585 -13.35 -1.33 -36.81
C LEU A 585 -12.45 -2.00 -35.79
N GLY A 586 -12.67 -3.27 -35.51
CA GLY A 586 -11.81 -3.98 -34.58
C GLY A 586 -12.31 -5.36 -34.20
N ALA A 587 -11.57 -6.01 -33.33
CA ALA A 587 -11.83 -7.35 -32.83
C ALA A 587 -11.38 -7.48 -31.37
N LEU A 588 -11.98 -8.45 -30.68
CA LEU A 588 -11.52 -8.90 -29.38
C LEU A 588 -10.57 -10.08 -29.58
N HIS A 589 -9.48 -10.08 -28.81
CA HIS A 589 -8.51 -11.15 -28.78
C HIS A 589 -8.27 -11.55 -27.32
N SER A 590 -8.25 -12.86 -27.05
CA SER A 590 -7.90 -13.39 -25.74
C SER A 590 -6.46 -13.88 -25.75
N GLU A 591 -5.68 -13.46 -24.76
CA GLU A 591 -4.32 -13.93 -24.50
C GLU A 591 -4.23 -14.34 -23.03
N GLY A 592 -4.17 -15.64 -22.77
CA GLY A 592 -4.34 -16.19 -21.42
C GLY A 592 -5.68 -15.76 -20.82
N ASP A 593 -5.65 -15.27 -19.58
CA ASP A 593 -6.84 -14.80 -18.87
C ASP A 593 -7.20 -13.33 -19.17
N CYS A 594 -6.50 -12.68 -20.11
CA CYS A 594 -6.72 -11.29 -20.47
C CYS A 594 -7.46 -11.16 -21.82
N THR A 595 -8.43 -10.25 -21.88
CA THR A 595 -9.07 -9.84 -23.13
C THR A 595 -8.46 -8.52 -23.61
N TYR A 596 -8.17 -8.42 -24.90
CA TYR A 596 -7.65 -7.23 -25.56
C TYR A 596 -8.58 -6.77 -26.67
N LEU A 597 -8.84 -5.47 -26.70
CA LEU A 597 -9.46 -4.79 -27.84
C LEU A 597 -8.36 -4.34 -28.81
N ARG A 598 -8.38 -4.87 -30.02
CA ARG A 598 -7.65 -4.30 -31.16
C ARG A 598 -8.64 -3.48 -31.97
N SER A 599 -8.43 -2.17 -32.02
CA SER A 599 -9.35 -1.24 -32.68
C SER A 599 -8.58 -0.33 -33.64
N SER A 600 -9.22 0.06 -34.73
CA SER A 600 -8.81 1.16 -35.59
C SER A 600 -9.90 2.22 -35.52
N VAL A 601 -9.52 3.43 -35.09
CA VAL A 601 -10.38 4.62 -35.10
C VAL A 601 -9.75 5.61 -36.07
N ASN A 602 -10.46 5.94 -37.15
CA ASN A 602 -9.96 6.77 -38.25
C ASN A 602 -8.61 6.29 -38.83
N GLY A 603 -8.43 4.97 -38.92
CA GLY A 603 -7.21 4.33 -39.43
C GLY A 603 -6.07 4.17 -38.41
N VAL A 604 -6.19 4.75 -37.22
CA VAL A 604 -5.18 4.61 -36.15
C VAL A 604 -5.44 3.32 -35.37
N LEU A 605 -4.55 2.33 -35.56
CA LEU A 605 -4.61 1.05 -34.86
C LEU A 605 -4.09 1.16 -33.42
N ARG A 606 -4.90 0.74 -32.47
CA ARG A 606 -4.56 0.67 -31.04
C ARG A 606 -4.91 -0.69 -30.46
N ARG A 607 -4.13 -1.09 -29.45
CA ARG A 607 -4.37 -2.26 -28.61
C ARG A 607 -4.58 -1.79 -27.18
N ALA A 608 -5.69 -2.18 -26.58
CA ALA A 608 -5.98 -1.91 -25.16
C ALA A 608 -6.42 -3.20 -24.47
N LYS A 609 -6.01 -3.41 -23.23
CA LYS A 609 -6.57 -4.47 -22.39
C LYS A 609 -7.96 -4.06 -21.95
N LEU A 610 -8.93 -4.95 -22.12
CA LEU A 610 -10.33 -4.74 -21.81
C LEU A 610 -10.72 -5.53 -20.58
N VAL A 611 -11.25 -4.84 -19.58
CA VAL A 611 -11.90 -5.44 -18.42
C VAL A 611 -13.27 -4.79 -18.27
N THR A 612 -14.32 -5.61 -18.21
CA THR A 612 -15.67 -5.12 -17.95
C THR A 612 -16.11 -5.62 -16.58
N LEU A 613 -16.40 -4.70 -15.67
CA LEU A 613 -16.92 -5.00 -14.36
C LEU A 613 -18.28 -4.31 -14.20
N GLU A 614 -19.32 -5.11 -13.97
CA GLU A 614 -20.71 -4.65 -13.92
C GLU A 614 -21.09 -3.82 -15.16
N ASN A 615 -21.35 -2.53 -14.99
CA ASN A 615 -21.70 -1.59 -16.05
C ASN A 615 -20.54 -0.64 -16.36
N THR A 616 -19.29 -1.04 -16.12
CA THR A 616 -18.11 -0.21 -16.36
C THR A 616 -17.12 -0.93 -17.25
N VAL A 617 -16.68 -0.23 -18.30
CA VAL A 617 -15.63 -0.65 -19.23
C VAL A 617 -14.33 0.03 -18.83
N HIS A 618 -13.33 -0.79 -18.51
CA HIS A 618 -11.95 -0.35 -18.27
C HIS A 618 -11.12 -0.71 -19.50
N LEU A 619 -10.47 0.30 -20.10
CA LEU A 619 -9.50 0.11 -21.17
C LEU A 619 -8.12 0.58 -20.70
N PHE A 620 -7.16 -0.33 -20.66
CA PHE A 620 -5.77 -0.03 -20.27
C PHE A 620 -4.87 -0.06 -21.50
N SER A 621 -4.11 1.00 -21.72
CA SER A 621 -3.14 1.12 -22.81
C SER A 621 -1.81 1.69 -22.32
N MET A 622 -0.80 1.70 -23.20
CA MET A 622 0.51 2.32 -22.90
C MET A 622 0.49 3.85 -22.98
N GLU A 623 -0.62 4.46 -23.39
CA GLU A 623 -0.81 5.91 -23.43
C GLU A 623 -1.63 6.36 -22.23
N GLU A 624 -2.78 5.71 -22.02
CA GLU A 624 -3.77 6.09 -21.01
C GLU A 624 -4.59 4.89 -20.53
N SER A 625 -5.08 4.97 -19.29
CA SER A 625 -6.08 4.07 -18.72
C SER A 625 -7.38 4.85 -18.58
N ILE A 626 -8.48 4.31 -19.11
CA ILE A 626 -9.80 4.96 -19.03
C ILE A 626 -10.84 4.06 -18.38
N GLU A 627 -11.78 4.70 -17.70
CA GLU A 627 -12.95 4.08 -17.10
C GLU A 627 -14.21 4.77 -17.62
N ILE A 628 -15.01 4.01 -18.38
CA ILE A 628 -16.26 4.48 -18.98
C ILE A 628 -17.42 3.63 -18.45
N ALA A 629 -18.33 4.27 -17.74
CA ALA A 629 -19.52 3.61 -17.21
C ALA A 629 -20.65 3.59 -18.25
N ILE A 630 -21.61 2.71 -18.04
CA ILE A 630 -22.84 2.57 -18.81
C ILE A 630 -23.97 2.96 -17.86
N PRO A 631 -24.79 3.98 -18.16
CA PRO A 631 -25.91 4.34 -17.33
C PRO A 631 -26.87 3.16 -17.16
N VAL A 632 -27.26 2.90 -15.90
CA VAL A 632 -28.34 1.95 -15.62
C VAL A 632 -29.64 2.52 -16.20
N PRO A 633 -30.41 1.73 -16.98
CA PRO A 633 -31.69 2.18 -17.51
C PRO A 633 -32.65 2.66 -16.41
N LYS A 634 -33.38 3.76 -16.66
CA LYS A 634 -34.27 4.39 -15.66
C LYS A 634 -35.33 3.45 -15.08
N TYR A 635 -35.78 2.45 -15.84
CA TYR A 635 -36.76 1.46 -15.38
C TYR A 635 -36.16 0.39 -14.44
N LEU A 636 -34.83 0.31 -14.35
CA LEU A 636 -34.11 -0.51 -13.37
C LEU A 636 -33.66 0.31 -12.16
N SER A 637 -33.45 1.62 -12.31
CA SER A 637 -32.98 2.47 -11.22
C SER A 637 -34.00 2.63 -10.07
N SER A 638 -35.29 2.54 -10.36
CA SER A 638 -36.38 2.66 -9.37
C SER A 638 -36.43 1.51 -8.35
N VAL A 639 -35.67 0.43 -8.56
CA VAL A 639 -35.59 -0.72 -7.64
C VAL A 639 -34.36 -0.61 -6.71
N SER A 640 -33.45 0.33 -6.97
CA SER A 640 -32.13 0.44 -6.30
C SER A 640 -31.88 1.75 -5.58
N SER A 641 -32.79 2.72 -5.66
CA SER A 641 -32.61 4.06 -5.09
C SER A 641 -33.66 4.39 -4.03
N GLU A 642 -33.55 3.78 -2.85
CA GLU A 642 -33.93 4.48 -1.62
C GLU A 642 -32.81 5.48 -1.30
N GLY A 643 -33.02 6.72 -1.73
CA GLY A 643 -32.08 7.81 -1.53
C GLY A 643 -31.72 8.00 -0.06
N ILE A 644 -30.42 8.00 0.21
CA ILE A 644 -29.83 8.41 1.49
C ILE A 644 -29.80 9.93 1.50
N GLN A 645 -30.94 10.55 1.83
CA GLN A 645 -30.99 11.98 2.17
C GLN A 645 -30.90 12.14 3.69
N GLY A 646 -30.06 13.08 4.13
CA GLY A 646 -30.09 13.63 5.50
C GLY A 646 -29.06 13.12 6.52
N GLY A 647 -28.16 12.19 6.18
CA GLY A 647 -27.20 11.60 7.13
C GLY A 647 -25.73 11.62 6.70
N THR A 648 -24.81 11.44 7.66
CA THR A 648 -23.42 11.10 7.35
C THR A 648 -23.28 9.61 7.08
N ILE A 649 -22.52 9.28 6.04
CA ILE A 649 -22.22 7.90 5.66
C ILE A 649 -20.78 7.55 5.98
N ALA A 650 -20.50 6.26 6.15
CA ALA A 650 -19.14 5.75 6.31
C ALA A 650 -18.35 6.00 5.02
N PRO A 651 -17.27 6.80 5.06
CA PRO A 651 -16.51 7.11 3.84
C PRO A 651 -15.70 5.90 3.35
N MET A 652 -15.44 4.94 4.24
CA MET A 652 -14.69 3.71 4.01
C MET A 652 -15.21 2.59 4.94
N THR A 653 -14.91 1.34 4.62
CA THR A 653 -15.18 0.21 5.52
C THR A 653 -14.17 0.23 6.67
N GLY A 654 -14.65 0.14 7.92
CA GLY A 654 -13.79 0.22 9.12
C GLY A 654 -14.50 -0.14 10.42
N THR A 655 -13.77 -0.07 11.52
CA THR A 655 -14.29 -0.26 12.88
C THR A 655 -14.52 1.09 13.55
N ILE A 656 -15.68 1.31 14.17
CA ILE A 656 -15.96 2.51 14.95
C ILE A 656 -15.18 2.46 16.26
N GLU A 657 -14.18 3.32 16.41
CA GLU A 657 -13.36 3.41 17.62
C GLU A 657 -14.06 4.22 18.71
N LYS A 658 -14.63 5.38 18.34
CA LYS A 658 -15.32 6.27 19.27
C LYS A 658 -16.59 6.86 18.68
N VAL A 659 -17.62 6.97 19.52
CA VAL A 659 -18.85 7.69 19.19
C VAL A 659 -18.89 8.95 20.06
N LEU A 660 -18.80 10.13 19.44
CA LEU A 660 -18.65 11.40 20.14
C LEU A 660 -19.98 12.13 20.34
N VAL A 661 -21.05 11.67 19.71
CA VAL A 661 -22.39 12.28 19.75
C VAL A 661 -23.47 11.24 20.06
N LYS A 662 -24.61 11.70 20.57
CA LYS A 662 -25.80 10.89 20.86
C LYS A 662 -27.01 11.47 20.14
N ALA A 663 -28.06 10.67 20.01
CA ALA A 663 -29.35 11.17 19.55
C ALA A 663 -29.83 12.31 20.48
N GLY A 664 -30.26 13.43 19.89
CA GLY A 664 -30.64 14.67 20.56
C GLY A 664 -29.54 15.73 20.65
N ASP A 665 -28.28 15.40 20.36
CA ASP A 665 -27.18 16.38 20.43
C ASP A 665 -27.26 17.39 19.28
N LYS A 666 -27.07 18.67 19.60
CA LYS A 666 -26.90 19.74 18.60
C LYS A 666 -25.44 19.86 18.21
N VAL A 667 -25.16 19.75 16.93
CA VAL A 667 -23.81 19.85 16.36
C VAL A 667 -23.75 20.97 15.34
N LYS A 668 -22.58 21.61 15.24
CA LYS A 668 -22.26 22.56 14.17
C LYS A 668 -21.50 21.87 13.05
N ALA A 669 -21.56 22.42 11.85
CA ALA A 669 -20.77 21.99 10.72
C ALA A 669 -19.28 21.95 11.10
N GLY A 670 -18.64 20.80 10.87
CA GLY A 670 -17.25 20.55 11.23
C GLY A 670 -17.04 19.91 12.62
N ASP A 671 -18.07 19.83 13.47
CA ASP A 671 -17.98 19.12 14.74
C ASP A 671 -17.74 17.62 14.53
N SER A 672 -16.98 17.01 15.43
CA SER A 672 -16.61 15.59 15.31
C SER A 672 -17.75 14.72 15.81
N LEU A 673 -18.26 13.84 14.95
CA LEU A 673 -19.36 12.92 15.26
C LEU A 673 -18.84 11.57 15.76
N MET A 674 -17.89 10.98 15.03
CA MET A 674 -17.40 9.63 15.29
C MET A 674 -15.94 9.52 14.85
N VAL A 675 -15.19 8.60 15.47
CA VAL A 675 -13.84 8.22 15.02
C VAL A 675 -13.89 6.78 14.55
N MET A 676 -13.46 6.55 13.32
CA MET A 676 -13.39 5.23 12.70
C MET A 676 -11.93 4.86 12.45
N ILE A 677 -11.57 3.60 12.68
CA ILE A 677 -10.26 3.04 12.38
C ILE A 677 -10.39 2.02 11.25
N ALA A 678 -9.57 2.17 10.24
CA ALA A 678 -9.39 1.19 9.20
C ALA A 678 -7.94 1.20 8.74
N MET A 679 -7.36 0.02 8.52
CA MET A 679 -6.02 -0.12 7.93
C MET A 679 -4.95 0.71 8.69
N LYS A 680 -5.02 0.70 10.03
CA LYS A 680 -4.18 1.46 10.97
C LYS A 680 -4.29 2.99 10.88
N MET A 681 -5.28 3.52 10.17
CA MET A 681 -5.56 4.95 10.11
C MET A 681 -6.84 5.29 10.85
N GLU A 682 -6.76 6.31 11.70
CA GLU A 682 -7.92 6.95 12.33
C GLU A 682 -8.50 8.00 11.38
N HIS A 683 -9.81 7.99 11.21
CA HIS A 683 -10.56 8.99 10.46
C HIS A 683 -11.69 9.55 11.32
N THR A 684 -11.66 10.86 11.54
CA THR A 684 -12.72 11.57 12.27
C THR A 684 -13.80 12.03 11.30
N ILE A 685 -15.01 11.52 11.50
CA ILE A 685 -16.19 11.85 10.72
C ILE A 685 -16.79 13.11 11.30
N LYS A 686 -16.93 14.15 10.47
CA LYS A 686 -17.41 15.47 10.88
C LYS A 686 -18.82 15.73 10.40
N ALA A 687 -19.53 16.58 11.14
CA ALA A 687 -20.85 17.05 10.77
C ALA A 687 -20.78 17.86 9.46
N PRO A 688 -21.57 17.51 8.42
CA PRO A 688 -21.56 18.22 7.15
C PRO A 688 -22.31 19.55 7.21
N ARG A 689 -23.21 19.70 8.18
CA ARG A 689 -24.04 20.88 8.42
C ARG A 689 -24.36 21.01 9.90
N ASP A 690 -24.88 22.17 10.28
CA ASP A 690 -25.52 22.37 11.57
C ASP A 690 -26.81 21.53 11.65
N GLY A 691 -27.11 20.99 12.83
CA GLY A 691 -28.36 20.28 13.05
C GLY A 691 -28.39 19.45 14.34
N THR A 692 -29.54 18.86 14.62
CA THR A 692 -29.73 17.93 15.74
C THR A 692 -29.57 16.49 15.25
N ILE A 693 -28.84 15.66 15.99
CA ILE A 693 -28.69 14.23 15.68
C ILE A 693 -30.00 13.50 15.99
N LYS A 694 -30.60 12.85 14.99
CA LYS A 694 -31.79 12.01 15.15
C LYS A 694 -31.42 10.61 15.62
N THR A 695 -30.45 9.97 14.98
CA THR A 695 -30.09 8.58 15.25
C THR A 695 -28.61 8.33 14.96
N VAL A 696 -27.97 7.53 15.81
CA VAL A 696 -26.61 7.01 15.60
C VAL A 696 -26.71 5.50 15.41
N PHE A 697 -26.29 4.99 14.25
CA PHE A 697 -26.54 3.60 13.84
C PHE A 697 -25.52 2.58 14.39
N TYR A 698 -24.39 3.06 14.88
CA TYR A 698 -23.26 2.21 15.28
C TYR A 698 -22.75 2.57 16.66
N THR A 699 -22.34 1.56 17.43
CA THR A 699 -21.68 1.70 18.73
C THR A 699 -20.17 1.51 18.61
N GLU A 700 -19.42 1.91 19.63
CA GLU A 700 -17.98 1.65 19.70
C GLU A 700 -17.67 0.14 19.57
N GLY A 701 -16.65 -0.20 18.79
CA GLY A 701 -16.23 -1.56 18.46
C GLY A 701 -16.95 -2.21 17.26
N SER A 702 -18.02 -1.61 16.73
CA SER A 702 -18.77 -2.17 15.60
C SER A 702 -18.10 -1.95 14.24
N GLN A 703 -18.31 -2.85 13.28
CA GLN A 703 -17.85 -2.68 11.89
C GLN A 703 -18.92 -2.00 11.03
N ALA A 704 -18.50 -1.00 10.27
CA ALA A 704 -19.31 -0.29 9.30
C ALA A 704 -18.74 -0.47 7.89
N ASP A 705 -19.60 -0.79 6.92
CA ASP A 705 -19.24 -0.88 5.50
C ASP A 705 -19.21 0.49 4.83
N ARG A 706 -18.37 0.64 3.80
CA ARG A 706 -18.36 1.84 2.97
C ARG A 706 -19.77 2.17 2.49
N HIS A 707 -20.14 3.45 2.61
CA HIS A 707 -21.46 4.02 2.31
C HIS A 707 -22.60 3.63 3.26
N SER A 708 -22.36 2.89 4.35
CA SER A 708 -23.38 2.66 5.37
C SER A 708 -23.75 3.97 6.08
N ARG A 709 -25.01 4.14 6.49
CA ARG A 709 -25.46 5.32 7.24
C ARG A 709 -24.90 5.25 8.66
N LEU A 710 -24.20 6.28 9.09
CA LEU A 710 -23.58 6.34 10.42
C LEU A 710 -24.40 7.18 11.40
N VAL A 711 -24.79 8.38 10.97
CA VAL A 711 -25.59 9.31 11.77
C VAL A 711 -26.66 9.93 10.88
N GLU A 712 -27.89 9.97 11.37
CA GLU A 712 -29.01 10.65 10.74
C GLU A 712 -29.28 11.96 11.49
N PHE A 713 -29.52 13.05 10.76
CA PHE A 713 -29.94 14.33 11.32
C PHE A 713 -31.46 14.44 11.30
N GLU A 714 -32.02 15.25 12.19
CA GLU A 714 -33.42 15.66 12.07
C GLU A 714 -33.63 16.48 10.78
N GLU A 715 -34.79 16.27 10.13
CA GLU A 715 -35.22 17.11 9.01
C GLU A 715 -35.63 18.48 9.56
N GLU A 716 -35.01 19.56 9.09
CA GLU A 716 -35.51 20.90 9.35
C GLU A 716 -36.70 21.17 8.42
N GLU A 717 -37.77 21.78 8.94
CA GLU A 717 -39.04 22.07 8.23
C GLU A 717 -38.91 22.87 6.91
N HIS A 718 -37.70 23.29 6.53
CA HIS A 718 -37.45 24.11 5.35
C HIS A 718 -37.43 23.32 4.02
N ASP A 719 -37.25 21.99 4.04
CA ASP A 719 -37.14 21.14 2.84
C ASP A 719 -38.48 20.58 2.32
N ARG A 720 -39.60 20.82 3.03
CA ARG A 720 -40.94 20.38 2.57
C ARG A 720 -41.57 21.25 1.48
N LYS A 721 -41.00 22.41 1.14
CA LYS A 721 -41.59 23.34 0.16
C LYS A 721 -41.06 23.25 -1.27
N GLU A 722 -40.03 22.44 -1.54
CA GLU A 722 -39.50 22.25 -2.90
C GLU A 722 -39.86 20.88 -3.52
N SER A 723 -40.68 20.07 -2.84
CA SER A 723 -41.10 18.73 -3.31
C SER A 723 -42.60 18.57 -3.58
N GLU A 724 -43.36 19.67 -3.64
CA GLU A 724 -44.73 19.70 -4.22
C GLU A 724 -44.75 20.22 -5.67
#